data_AF-M6ZG98-F1
#
_entry.id   AF-M6ZG98-F1
#
_cell.length_a   1.000
_cell.length_b   1.000
_cell.length_c   1.000
_cell.angle_alpha   90.00
_cell.angle_beta   90.00
_cell.angle_gamma   90.00
#
_symmetry.space_group_name_H-M   'P 1'
#
loop_
_entity.id
_entity.type
_entity.pdbx_description
1 polymer ?
#
loop_
_entity_poly.entity_id
_entity_poly.type
_entity_poly.pdbx_seq_one_letter_code
_entity_poly.pdbx_strand_id
1 'polypeptide(L)'
;MTPGSVALFTSGRYPFHLQAEEACVISTYAMNRDTISKSVGSRVSLGLMVARTLLREITELFKKSNQIRKITSEIEKVNDNLSILYYQFNPSVFPDIKPGSPIPEVSADVVDPVMRLCRENLKLFFDNGGILPDRPSPQFLEEEHESQLTRLYPEEIDFQDGEFNFIRKLVMQDPKILNVLFTADPSMLAYVCSKLANVLDQISGILKTCLTDLDEAFRIFFIGENSLVEKFYLILDITSSGYGTAPAEFVIPVLGAFAGKIEKYKNGHQALFGVPVANISPNTQAFQSKAVTLAKKMEETAPKVQAPVTSSATAGVDVDAIRKELDNSASVIIQFSGLGAEQIKEFSALMVKVKSLKNPLDPEGDNRKVRRTLGRHYWDMYQECFTKYMNSNRNVPKPVELMLKYGYFDETLVDDSQIAFMYTQKDPANFTSNVPISLGTEWLEKVFKREVPTSLDEMGQNFFEKVKLENRNIVIKKESDIPPELDNPDTRLKFEFASLYEANVRLTSGSPATHFPILTKFHSQMAIDKSYVSKKILEEVVHELMAVDYSIFHREVIYNNNELGITKEFIQKCVIPDFILVPSIGTKVMMWQDLSIHRGAGSKESPGRIVLPIFAQGDLKTMVADALAAFRWELTKSILGAEWNNVGNPSITADYTDY
;
A
#
# COMPACT_ATOMS: atom_id res chain seq x y z
N MET A 1 23.25 -14.79 27.80
CA MET A 1 21.80 -15.11 27.86
C MET A 1 21.60 -16.21 28.88
N THR A 2 20.45 -16.23 29.54
CA THR A 2 20.06 -17.28 30.51
C THR A 2 18.74 -17.94 30.07
N PRO A 3 18.77 -18.68 28.94
CA PRO A 3 17.58 -19.32 28.41
C PRO A 3 17.04 -20.36 29.39
N GLY A 4 15.72 -20.56 29.41
CA GLY A 4 15.08 -21.49 30.35
C GLY A 4 14.78 -20.92 31.73
N SER A 5 15.18 -19.68 32.01
CA SER A 5 14.93 -19.00 33.30
C SER A 5 13.45 -18.89 33.64
N VAL A 6 12.56 -18.80 32.66
CA VAL A 6 11.09 -18.78 32.85
C VAL A 6 10.59 -19.95 33.71
N ALA A 7 11.15 -21.15 33.54
CA ALA A 7 10.74 -22.33 34.29
C ALA A 7 11.00 -22.20 35.80
N LEU A 8 11.98 -21.36 36.20
CA LEU A 8 12.29 -21.07 37.61
C LEU A 8 11.25 -20.14 38.25
N PHE A 9 10.54 -19.33 37.45
CA PHE A 9 9.50 -18.41 37.91
C PHE A 9 8.09 -18.98 37.77
N THR A 10 7.86 -19.89 36.81
CA THR A 10 6.51 -20.39 36.46
C THR A 10 6.33 -21.87 36.83
N SER A 11 5.91 -22.73 35.92
CA SER A 11 5.43 -24.10 36.15
C SER A 11 6.54 -25.14 36.38
N GLY A 12 7.82 -24.76 36.35
CA GLY A 12 8.95 -25.68 36.54
C GLY A 12 9.35 -26.48 35.29
N ARG A 13 8.62 -26.36 34.18
CA ARG A 13 8.98 -26.97 32.89
C ARG A 13 9.22 -25.90 31.84
N TYR A 14 10.36 -25.98 31.19
CA TYR A 14 10.65 -25.12 30.04
C TYR A 14 10.00 -25.72 28.79
N PRO A 15 9.15 -24.98 28.05
CA PRO A 15 8.36 -25.55 26.96
C PRO A 15 9.14 -25.72 25.64
N PHE A 16 10.41 -25.29 25.59
CA PHE A 16 11.22 -25.30 24.37
C PHE A 16 12.48 -26.16 24.51
N HIS A 17 13.00 -26.63 23.38
CA HIS A 17 14.31 -27.25 23.29
C HIS A 17 15.36 -26.16 23.00
N LEU A 18 16.54 -26.30 23.60
CA LEU A 18 17.66 -25.41 23.33
C LEU A 18 18.69 -26.16 22.48
N GLN A 19 18.98 -25.63 21.30
CA GLN A 19 20.01 -26.15 20.41
C GLN A 19 21.03 -25.04 20.15
N ALA A 20 22.31 -25.38 20.29
CA ALA A 20 23.39 -24.49 19.89
C ALA A 20 23.66 -24.65 18.40
N GLU A 21 23.72 -23.54 17.67
CA GLU A 21 24.03 -23.52 16.23
C GLU A 21 25.52 -23.73 15.95
N GLU A 22 26.37 -23.37 16.92
CA GLU A 22 27.83 -23.51 16.86
C GLU A 22 28.39 -24.11 18.15
N ALA A 23 29.65 -24.55 18.13
CA ALA A 23 30.35 -25.02 19.32
C ALA A 23 30.41 -23.90 20.38
N CYS A 24 29.84 -24.15 21.55
CA CYS A 24 29.78 -23.16 22.63
C CYS A 24 30.02 -23.79 24.01
N VAL A 25 30.36 -22.94 24.99
CA VAL A 25 30.55 -23.35 26.40
C VAL A 25 29.31 -22.96 27.20
N ILE A 26 28.65 -23.95 27.77
CA ILE A 26 27.47 -23.75 28.63
C ILE A 26 27.94 -23.62 30.08
N SER A 27 27.68 -22.46 30.69
CA SER A 27 27.89 -22.24 32.12
C SER A 27 26.56 -22.37 32.86
N THR A 28 26.51 -23.21 33.90
CA THR A 28 25.29 -23.47 34.67
C THR A 28 25.34 -22.82 36.05
N TYR A 29 24.24 -22.20 36.46
CA TYR A 29 24.03 -21.76 37.84
C TYR A 29 23.02 -22.69 38.51
N ALA A 30 23.39 -23.29 39.65
CA ALA A 30 22.45 -24.08 40.43
C ALA A 30 21.44 -23.15 41.12
N MET A 31 20.18 -23.20 40.70
CA MET A 31 19.07 -22.41 41.25
C MET A 31 17.81 -23.25 41.33
N ASN A 32 16.94 -22.94 42.29
CA ASN A 32 15.61 -23.54 42.38
C ASN A 32 14.53 -22.43 42.49
N ARG A 33 13.26 -22.82 42.39
CA ARG A 33 12.12 -21.89 42.42
C ARG A 33 12.04 -21.09 43.72
N ASP A 34 12.43 -21.69 44.84
CA ASP A 34 12.35 -21.05 46.16
C ASP A 34 13.45 -20.00 46.37
N THR A 35 14.59 -20.14 45.67
CA THR A 35 15.74 -19.24 45.81
C THR A 35 15.87 -18.23 44.68
N ILE A 36 15.17 -18.38 43.54
CA ILE A 36 15.38 -17.56 42.34
C ILE A 36 15.25 -16.06 42.60
N SER A 37 14.22 -15.62 43.32
CA SER A 37 14.00 -14.20 43.63
C SER A 37 15.14 -13.64 44.49
N LYS A 38 15.67 -14.43 45.42
CA LYS A 38 16.83 -14.05 46.26
C LYS A 38 18.12 -14.05 45.44
N SER A 39 18.32 -15.02 44.54
CA SER A 39 19.51 -15.15 43.70
C SER A 39 19.61 -14.03 42.66
N VAL A 40 18.48 -13.63 42.08
CA VAL A 40 18.37 -12.53 41.11
C VAL A 40 18.52 -11.17 41.79
N GLY A 41 17.94 -10.99 42.98
CA GLY A 41 18.12 -9.76 43.78
C GLY A 41 19.54 -9.60 44.33
N SER A 42 20.16 -10.66 44.86
CA SER A 42 21.51 -10.58 45.45
C SER A 42 22.62 -10.31 44.44
N ARG A 43 22.39 -10.57 43.14
CA ARG A 43 23.34 -10.31 42.05
C ARG A 43 22.65 -9.57 40.92
N VAL A 44 22.64 -8.23 41.01
CA VAL A 44 21.96 -7.35 40.05
C VAL A 44 22.37 -7.61 38.59
N SER A 45 23.65 -7.88 38.32
CA SER A 45 24.14 -8.19 36.96
C SER A 45 23.53 -9.46 36.37
N LEU A 46 23.37 -10.50 37.21
CA LEU A 46 22.72 -11.75 36.84
C LEU A 46 21.21 -11.53 36.63
N GLY A 47 20.57 -10.78 37.51
CA GLY A 47 19.16 -10.44 37.40
C GLY A 47 18.82 -9.64 36.14
N LEU A 48 19.64 -8.64 35.80
CA LEU A 48 19.50 -7.87 34.56
C LEU A 48 19.72 -8.76 33.32
N MET A 49 20.65 -9.70 33.38
CA MET A 49 20.86 -10.67 32.30
C MET A 49 19.63 -11.59 32.13
N VAL A 50 19.00 -12.02 33.23
CA VAL A 50 17.75 -12.79 33.21
C VAL A 50 16.61 -11.98 32.62
N ALA A 51 16.36 -10.76 33.11
CA ALA A 51 15.31 -9.88 32.61
C ALA A 51 15.46 -9.59 31.11
N ARG A 52 16.68 -9.29 30.64
CA ARG A 52 16.95 -9.05 29.21
C ARG A 52 16.78 -10.30 28.36
N THR A 53 17.13 -11.48 28.89
CA THR A 53 16.90 -12.74 28.18
C THR A 53 15.41 -13.02 28.05
N LEU A 54 14.63 -12.89 29.12
CA LEU A 54 13.18 -13.06 29.10
C LEU A 54 12.52 -12.08 28.13
N LEU A 55 12.93 -10.80 28.13
CA LEU A 55 12.39 -9.80 27.20
C LEU A 55 12.68 -10.15 25.74
N ARG A 56 13.88 -10.67 25.45
CA ARG A 56 14.23 -11.15 24.10
C ARG A 56 13.38 -12.35 23.69
N GLU A 57 13.23 -13.33 24.58
CA GLU A 57 12.39 -14.51 24.34
C GLU A 57 10.94 -14.12 24.08
N ILE A 58 10.37 -13.20 24.88
CA ILE A 58 9.03 -12.63 24.66
C ILE A 58 8.91 -12.01 23.26
N THR A 59 9.87 -11.17 22.88
CA THR A 59 9.82 -10.44 21.61
C THR A 59 9.86 -11.39 20.40
N GLU A 60 10.76 -12.37 20.43
CA GLU A 60 10.87 -13.37 19.36
C GLU A 60 9.63 -14.27 19.30
N LEU A 61 9.15 -14.73 20.45
CA LEU A 61 7.98 -15.60 20.53
C LEU A 61 6.72 -14.88 20.03
N PHE A 62 6.53 -13.62 20.42
CA PHE A 62 5.41 -12.80 19.95
C PHE A 62 5.45 -12.59 18.44
N LYS A 63 6.63 -12.25 17.90
CA LYS A 63 6.85 -12.10 16.44
C LYS A 63 6.49 -13.38 15.68
N LYS A 64 6.96 -14.54 16.16
CA LYS A 64 6.63 -15.84 15.54
C LYS A 64 5.15 -16.17 15.66
N SER A 65 4.54 -15.89 16.79
CA SER A 65 3.11 -16.12 17.03
C SER A 65 2.23 -15.28 16.09
N ASN A 66 2.61 -14.02 15.82
CA ASN A 66 1.93 -13.17 14.83
C ASN A 66 2.10 -13.70 13.39
N GLN A 67 3.29 -14.19 13.02
CA GLN A 67 3.49 -14.82 11.70
C GLN A 67 2.59 -16.04 11.50
N ILE A 68 2.48 -16.90 12.52
CA ILE A 68 1.60 -18.07 12.52
C ILE A 68 0.14 -17.63 12.45
N ARG A 69 -0.29 -16.67 13.28
CA ARG A 69 -1.66 -16.16 13.29
C ARG A 69 -2.06 -15.62 11.91
N LYS A 70 -1.23 -14.79 11.29
CA LYS A 70 -1.48 -14.24 9.95
C LYS A 70 -1.69 -15.31 8.89
N ILE A 71 -0.82 -16.32 8.84
CA ILE A 71 -0.94 -17.41 7.87
C ILE A 71 -2.16 -18.28 8.16
N THR A 72 -2.46 -18.53 9.43
CA THR A 72 -3.66 -19.27 9.86
C THR A 72 -4.92 -18.58 9.37
N SER A 73 -5.07 -17.29 9.67
CA SER A 73 -6.22 -16.47 9.25
C SER A 73 -6.38 -16.43 7.72
N GLU A 74 -5.27 -16.37 6.97
CA GLU A 74 -5.32 -16.46 5.50
C GLU A 74 -5.85 -17.82 5.03
N ILE A 75 -5.41 -18.93 5.63
CA ILE A 75 -5.86 -20.28 5.27
C ILE A 75 -7.32 -20.48 5.68
N GLU A 76 -7.73 -20.03 6.86
CA GLU A 76 -9.12 -20.10 7.33
C GLU A 76 -10.07 -19.36 6.39
N LYS A 77 -9.72 -18.14 5.97
CA LYS A 77 -10.52 -17.37 5.00
C LYS A 77 -10.66 -18.13 3.68
N VAL A 78 -9.56 -18.69 3.16
CA VAL A 78 -9.61 -19.48 1.91
C VAL A 78 -10.40 -20.77 2.09
N ASN A 79 -10.29 -21.46 3.24
CA ASN A 79 -11.10 -22.63 3.57
C ASN A 79 -12.59 -22.31 3.52
N ASP A 80 -12.99 -21.20 4.12
CA ASP A 80 -14.38 -20.78 4.18
C ASP A 80 -14.91 -20.41 2.79
N ASN A 81 -14.15 -19.65 2.01
CA ASN A 81 -14.53 -19.29 0.64
C ASN A 81 -14.59 -20.52 -0.28
N LEU A 82 -13.63 -21.46 -0.16
CA LEU A 82 -13.68 -22.74 -0.88
C LEU A 82 -14.89 -23.58 -0.48
N SER A 83 -15.29 -23.57 0.79
CA SER A 83 -16.47 -24.31 1.26
C SER A 83 -17.77 -23.81 0.63
N ILE A 84 -17.88 -22.50 0.39
CA ILE A 84 -19.01 -21.88 -0.30
C ILE A 84 -18.99 -22.25 -1.80
N LEU A 85 -17.83 -22.13 -2.45
CA LEU A 85 -17.68 -22.52 -3.86
C LEU A 85 -17.88 -24.02 -4.10
N TYR A 86 -17.59 -24.85 -3.10
CA TYR A 86 -17.82 -26.29 -3.20
C TYR A 86 -19.30 -26.61 -3.44
N TYR A 87 -20.21 -25.92 -2.74
CA TYR A 87 -21.65 -26.03 -2.99
C TYR A 87 -22.01 -25.57 -4.41
N GLN A 88 -21.43 -24.46 -4.86
CA GLN A 88 -21.72 -23.93 -6.18
C GLN A 88 -21.27 -24.87 -7.32
N PHE A 89 -20.14 -25.54 -7.14
CA PHE A 89 -19.66 -26.52 -8.10
C PHE A 89 -20.38 -27.87 -8.00
N ASN A 90 -20.88 -28.24 -6.82
CA ASN A 90 -21.54 -29.53 -6.58
C ASN A 90 -22.84 -29.39 -5.75
N PRO A 91 -23.89 -28.75 -6.28
CA PRO A 91 -25.12 -28.50 -5.52
C PRO A 91 -25.89 -29.79 -5.19
N SER A 92 -25.72 -30.86 -5.97
CA SER A 92 -26.35 -32.16 -5.74
C SER A 92 -25.93 -32.84 -4.44
N VAL A 93 -24.78 -32.46 -3.88
CA VAL A 93 -24.29 -32.96 -2.60
C VAL A 93 -25.08 -32.37 -1.42
N PHE A 94 -25.78 -31.25 -1.64
CA PHE A 94 -26.57 -30.54 -0.64
C PHE A 94 -28.04 -30.39 -1.09
N PRO A 95 -28.78 -31.51 -1.31
CA PRO A 95 -30.13 -31.47 -1.87
C PRO A 95 -31.15 -30.77 -0.97
N ASP A 96 -30.84 -30.68 0.31
CA ASP A 96 -31.62 -30.04 1.37
C ASP A 96 -31.35 -28.53 1.51
N ILE A 97 -30.33 -28.00 0.85
CA ILE A 97 -29.97 -26.58 0.90
C ILE A 97 -30.43 -25.90 -0.40
N LYS A 98 -31.30 -24.88 -0.28
CA LYS A 98 -31.69 -24.03 -1.41
C LYS A 98 -31.60 -22.56 -1.03
N PRO A 99 -31.01 -21.69 -1.88
CA PRO A 99 -30.93 -20.26 -1.62
C PRO A 99 -32.33 -19.67 -1.39
N GLY A 100 -32.47 -18.85 -0.34
CA GLY A 100 -33.74 -18.20 0.02
C GLY A 100 -34.76 -19.09 0.74
N SER A 101 -34.40 -20.31 1.12
CA SER A 101 -35.20 -21.18 1.98
C SER A 101 -34.51 -21.43 3.32
N PRO A 102 -35.24 -21.71 4.42
CA PRO A 102 -34.62 -21.99 5.71
C PRO A 102 -33.66 -23.19 5.62
N ILE A 103 -32.41 -22.98 6.01
CA ILE A 103 -31.37 -24.01 5.95
C ILE A 103 -31.37 -24.82 7.25
N PRO A 104 -31.41 -26.16 7.21
CA PRO A 104 -31.42 -27.00 8.40
C PRO A 104 -30.19 -26.78 9.29
N GLU A 105 -30.34 -27.03 10.60
CA GLU A 105 -29.18 -27.09 11.49
C GLU A 105 -28.25 -28.24 11.11
N VAL A 106 -26.96 -28.02 11.30
CA VAL A 106 -25.94 -29.00 10.96
C VAL A 106 -26.00 -30.16 11.95
N SER A 107 -26.37 -31.35 11.47
CA SER A 107 -26.45 -32.54 12.31
C SER A 107 -25.06 -32.93 12.84
N ALA A 108 -25.00 -33.32 14.11
CA ALA A 108 -23.81 -33.89 14.74
C ALA A 108 -23.31 -35.17 14.05
N ASP A 109 -24.19 -35.85 13.28
CA ASP A 109 -23.88 -37.09 12.56
C ASP A 109 -23.00 -36.88 11.31
N VAL A 110 -22.76 -35.64 10.89
CA VAL A 110 -21.86 -35.34 9.75
C VAL A 110 -20.41 -35.56 10.20
N VAL A 111 -19.84 -36.71 9.86
CA VAL A 111 -18.48 -37.12 10.27
C VAL A 111 -17.38 -36.39 9.48
N ASP A 112 -17.64 -36.04 8.22
CA ASP A 112 -16.67 -35.38 7.36
C ASP A 112 -16.54 -33.88 7.73
N PRO A 113 -15.35 -33.41 8.16
CA PRO A 113 -15.14 -32.05 8.62
C PRO A 113 -15.35 -31.00 7.52
N VAL A 114 -15.03 -31.32 6.27
CA VAL A 114 -15.24 -30.39 5.15
C VAL A 114 -16.72 -30.25 4.84
N MET A 115 -17.46 -31.36 4.89
CA MET A 115 -18.91 -31.33 4.68
C MET A 115 -19.63 -30.57 5.80
N ARG A 116 -19.15 -30.71 7.03
CA ARG A 116 -19.64 -29.93 8.17
C ARG A 116 -19.39 -28.44 7.95
N LEU A 117 -18.14 -28.06 7.62
CA LEU A 117 -17.76 -26.68 7.34
C LEU A 117 -18.62 -26.05 6.23
N CYS A 118 -18.80 -26.76 5.10
CA CYS A 118 -19.63 -26.27 4.00
C CYS A 118 -21.06 -25.97 4.48
N ARG A 119 -21.68 -26.85 5.27
CA ARG A 119 -23.05 -26.65 5.76
C ARG A 119 -23.15 -25.49 6.74
N GLU A 120 -22.19 -25.36 7.66
CA GLU A 120 -22.12 -24.26 8.63
C GLU A 120 -21.96 -22.91 7.90
N ASN A 121 -20.99 -22.83 6.98
CA ASN A 121 -20.71 -21.61 6.24
C ASN A 121 -21.85 -21.24 5.29
N LEU A 122 -22.46 -22.18 4.57
CA LEU A 122 -23.60 -21.89 3.71
C LEU A 122 -24.80 -21.36 4.50
N LYS A 123 -25.07 -21.95 5.67
CA LYS A 123 -26.14 -21.48 6.55
C LYS A 123 -25.89 -20.04 6.96
N LEU A 124 -24.74 -19.75 7.56
CA LEU A 124 -24.39 -18.40 8.01
C LEU A 124 -24.39 -17.40 6.84
N PHE A 125 -23.76 -17.78 5.73
CA PHE A 125 -23.63 -16.94 4.55
C PHE A 125 -25.00 -16.53 4.01
N PHE A 126 -25.94 -17.46 3.83
CA PHE A 126 -27.28 -17.14 3.34
C PHE A 126 -28.17 -16.45 4.37
N ASP A 127 -28.13 -16.87 5.65
CA ASP A 127 -28.93 -16.26 6.72
C ASP A 127 -28.56 -14.78 6.93
N ASN A 128 -27.29 -14.42 6.69
CA ASN A 128 -26.77 -13.05 6.79
C ASN A 128 -26.76 -12.30 5.45
N GLY A 129 -27.50 -12.76 4.44
CA GLY A 129 -27.72 -12.03 3.18
C GLY A 129 -26.61 -12.15 2.14
N GLY A 130 -25.72 -13.14 2.27
CA GLY A 130 -24.72 -13.49 1.28
C GLY A 130 -25.34 -14.00 -0.02
N ILE A 131 -24.78 -13.59 -1.15
CA ILE A 131 -25.22 -13.93 -2.50
C ILE A 131 -24.07 -14.64 -3.20
N LEU A 132 -24.34 -15.82 -3.76
CA LEU A 132 -23.33 -16.55 -4.54
C LEU A 132 -23.02 -15.79 -5.84
N PRO A 133 -21.75 -15.74 -6.28
CA PRO A 133 -21.39 -15.07 -7.52
C PRO A 133 -21.98 -15.83 -8.71
N ASP A 134 -22.56 -15.12 -9.70
CA ASP A 134 -23.05 -15.77 -10.93
C ASP A 134 -21.92 -16.48 -11.71
N ARG A 135 -20.69 -15.96 -11.58
CA ARG A 135 -19.48 -16.51 -12.20
C ARG A 135 -18.37 -16.66 -11.15
N PRO A 136 -18.17 -17.88 -10.62
CA PRO A 136 -17.07 -18.18 -9.72
C PRO A 136 -15.74 -17.81 -10.35
N SER A 137 -14.92 -17.07 -9.62
CA SER A 137 -13.62 -16.63 -10.09
C SER A 137 -12.56 -16.81 -9.00
N PRO A 138 -11.26 -16.83 -9.37
CA PRO A 138 -10.18 -16.90 -8.41
C PRO A 138 -10.23 -15.80 -7.33
N GLN A 139 -10.77 -14.62 -7.66
CA GLN A 139 -10.88 -13.49 -6.73
C GLN A 139 -11.73 -13.83 -5.50
N PHE A 140 -12.76 -14.68 -5.67
CA PHE A 140 -13.64 -15.10 -4.57
C PHE A 140 -12.87 -15.81 -3.45
N LEU A 141 -11.73 -16.43 -3.73
CA LEU A 141 -10.89 -17.04 -2.69
C LEU A 141 -10.29 -16.01 -1.73
N GLU A 142 -10.14 -14.74 -2.15
CA GLU A 142 -9.56 -13.67 -1.34
C GLU A 142 -10.61 -12.73 -0.72
N GLU A 143 -11.87 -12.83 -1.14
CA GLU A 143 -12.95 -11.93 -0.72
C GLU A 143 -13.20 -12.02 0.80
N GLU A 144 -13.64 -10.89 1.36
CA GLU A 144 -13.95 -10.75 2.77
C GLU A 144 -15.45 -11.01 3.00
N HIS A 145 -15.74 -12.05 3.77
CA HIS A 145 -17.11 -12.46 4.12
C HIS A 145 -17.32 -12.50 5.64
N GLU A 146 -16.57 -11.70 6.40
CA GLU A 146 -16.59 -11.69 7.87
C GLU A 146 -17.99 -11.44 8.43
N SER A 147 -18.72 -10.49 7.86
CA SER A 147 -20.08 -10.17 8.29
C SER A 147 -21.09 -11.28 7.97
N GLN A 148 -20.92 -11.95 6.82
CA GLN A 148 -21.81 -13.01 6.36
C GLN A 148 -21.54 -14.32 7.13
N LEU A 149 -20.28 -14.59 7.45
CA LEU A 149 -19.86 -15.80 8.17
C LEU A 149 -19.81 -15.61 9.69
N THR A 150 -20.05 -14.39 10.19
CA THR A 150 -19.90 -14.05 11.62
C THR A 150 -18.55 -14.49 12.19
N ARG A 151 -17.50 -14.38 11.37
CA ARG A 151 -16.14 -14.85 11.66
C ARG A 151 -15.15 -13.71 11.44
N LEU A 152 -14.14 -13.63 12.29
CA LEU A 152 -13.06 -12.65 12.20
C LEU A 152 -11.76 -13.35 11.82
N TYR A 153 -10.96 -12.72 10.96
CA TYR A 153 -9.66 -13.25 10.54
C TYR A 153 -8.52 -12.32 11.02
N PRO A 154 -8.22 -12.27 12.32
CA PRO A 154 -7.23 -11.35 12.86
C PRO A 154 -5.84 -11.61 12.30
N GLU A 155 -5.17 -10.58 11.77
CA GLU A 155 -3.80 -10.70 11.26
C GLU A 155 -2.74 -10.67 12.38
N GLU A 156 -3.08 -10.12 13.54
CA GLU A 156 -2.17 -9.95 14.68
C GLU A 156 -2.83 -10.40 15.98
N ILE A 157 -1.99 -10.78 16.94
CA ILE A 157 -2.42 -11.11 18.31
C ILE A 157 -2.69 -9.81 19.05
N ASP A 158 -3.91 -9.65 19.56
CA ASP A 158 -4.22 -8.58 20.50
C ASP A 158 -3.63 -8.91 21.87
N PHE A 159 -2.59 -8.16 22.26
CA PHE A 159 -1.93 -8.29 23.56
C PHE A 159 -1.62 -6.90 24.12
N GLN A 160 -2.51 -6.42 24.99
CA GLN A 160 -2.36 -5.12 25.67
C GLN A 160 -2.01 -5.32 27.15
N ASP A 161 -0.74 -5.18 27.48
CA ASP A 161 -0.26 -5.17 28.86
C ASP A 161 0.56 -3.90 29.12
N GLY A 162 -0.10 -2.89 29.71
CA GLY A 162 0.52 -1.60 30.04
C GLY A 162 1.70 -1.72 31.02
N GLU A 163 1.65 -2.71 31.91
CA GLU A 163 2.72 -2.98 32.87
C GLU A 163 3.93 -3.62 32.17
N PHE A 164 3.71 -4.58 31.27
CA PHE A 164 4.77 -5.12 30.42
C PHE A 164 5.46 -4.02 29.60
N ASN A 165 4.69 -3.10 29.01
CA ASN A 165 5.23 -2.00 28.22
C ASN A 165 6.15 -1.08 29.05
N PHE A 166 5.74 -0.78 30.29
CA PHE A 166 6.59 -0.04 31.23
C PHE A 166 7.88 -0.82 31.56
N ILE A 167 7.76 -2.10 31.93
CA ILE A 167 8.91 -2.93 32.29
C ILE A 167 9.88 -3.12 31.12
N ARG A 168 9.37 -3.28 29.89
CA ARG A 168 10.17 -3.33 28.67
C ARG A 168 11.01 -2.06 28.52
N LYS A 169 10.38 -0.89 28.64
CA LYS A 169 11.08 0.41 28.56
C LYS A 169 12.12 0.55 29.67
N LEU A 170 11.81 0.08 30.89
CA LEU A 170 12.73 0.11 32.02
C LEU A 170 13.96 -0.78 31.78
N VAL A 171 13.79 -2.04 31.38
CA VAL A 171 14.90 -3.01 31.20
C VAL A 171 15.85 -2.62 30.05
N MET A 172 15.35 -1.83 29.09
CA MET A 172 16.14 -1.30 27.96
C MET A 172 16.99 -0.07 28.30
N GLN A 173 16.84 0.53 29.49
CA GLN A 173 17.65 1.70 29.90
C GLN A 173 19.13 1.35 30.13
N ASP A 174 19.95 2.40 30.30
CA ASP A 174 21.39 2.28 30.53
C ASP A 174 21.70 1.31 31.71
N PRO A 175 22.54 0.28 31.49
CA PRO A 175 22.92 -0.67 32.53
C PRO A 175 23.47 -0.03 33.81
N LYS A 176 24.16 1.11 33.73
CA LYS A 176 24.70 1.84 34.90
C LYS A 176 23.57 2.37 35.77
N ILE A 177 22.53 2.96 35.15
CA ILE A 177 21.35 3.48 35.86
C ILE A 177 20.60 2.34 36.53
N LEU A 178 20.35 1.27 35.78
CA LEU A 178 19.65 0.10 36.31
C LEU A 178 20.41 -0.60 37.44
N ASN A 179 21.75 -0.66 37.36
CA ASN A 179 22.56 -1.21 38.44
C ASN A 179 22.39 -0.39 39.73
N VAL A 180 22.42 0.94 39.65
CA VAL A 180 22.21 1.81 40.82
C VAL A 180 20.80 1.61 41.39
N LEU A 181 19.78 1.64 40.53
CA LEU A 181 18.37 1.48 40.90
C LEU A 181 18.09 0.15 41.62
N PHE A 182 18.50 -0.97 41.03
CA PHE A 182 18.24 -2.29 41.57
C PHE A 182 19.20 -2.70 42.70
N THR A 183 20.34 -2.01 42.86
CA THR A 183 21.17 -2.17 44.07
C THR A 183 20.50 -1.49 45.27
N ALA A 184 19.82 -0.36 45.05
CA ALA A 184 19.09 0.35 46.09
C ALA A 184 17.88 -0.46 46.61
N ASP A 185 17.14 -1.11 45.71
CA ASP A 185 16.11 -2.08 46.10
C ASP A 185 16.12 -3.31 45.16
N PRO A 186 16.77 -4.41 45.59
CA PRO A 186 16.82 -5.67 44.86
C PRO A 186 15.47 -6.35 44.62
N SER A 187 14.44 -6.02 45.41
CA SER A 187 13.12 -6.64 45.28
C SER A 187 12.42 -6.24 43.97
N MET A 188 12.69 -5.02 43.48
CA MET A 188 12.19 -4.54 42.19
C MET A 188 12.66 -5.41 41.02
N LEU A 189 13.91 -5.86 41.04
CA LEU A 189 14.47 -6.70 39.96
C LEU A 189 13.85 -8.10 39.96
N ALA A 190 13.60 -8.65 41.14
CA ALA A 190 12.88 -9.92 41.27
C ALA A 190 11.44 -9.81 40.73
N TYR A 191 10.75 -8.70 41.02
CA TYR A 191 9.42 -8.41 40.47
C TYR A 191 9.44 -8.32 38.94
N VAL A 192 10.37 -7.53 38.38
CA VAL A 192 10.55 -7.39 36.93
C VAL A 192 10.75 -8.75 36.26
N CYS A 193 11.64 -9.60 36.80
CA CYS A 193 11.89 -10.93 36.24
C CYS A 193 10.65 -11.83 36.34
N SER A 194 9.94 -11.80 37.47
CA SER A 194 8.71 -12.59 37.66
C SER A 194 7.60 -12.17 36.70
N LYS A 195 7.39 -10.86 36.50
CA LYS A 195 6.36 -10.34 35.58
C LYS A 195 6.70 -10.69 34.12
N LEU A 196 7.96 -10.50 33.70
CA LEU A 196 8.40 -10.92 32.37
C LEU A 196 8.23 -12.43 32.16
N ALA A 197 8.56 -13.25 33.16
CA ALA A 197 8.35 -14.69 33.07
C ALA A 197 6.86 -15.07 32.91
N ASN A 198 5.95 -14.39 33.61
CA ASN A 198 4.50 -14.60 33.46
C ASN A 198 3.99 -14.19 32.08
N VAL A 199 4.48 -13.07 31.53
CA VAL A 199 4.14 -12.64 30.16
C VAL A 199 4.63 -13.66 29.14
N LEU A 200 5.84 -14.19 29.31
CA LEU A 200 6.37 -15.23 28.43
C LEU A 200 5.53 -16.52 28.48
N ASP A 201 5.03 -16.91 29.66
CA ASP A 201 4.13 -18.06 29.84
C ASP A 201 2.78 -17.83 29.14
N GLN A 202 2.21 -16.62 29.26
CA GLN A 202 0.99 -16.23 28.56
C GLN A 202 1.14 -16.28 27.04
N ILE A 203 2.20 -15.67 26.49
CA ILE A 203 2.47 -15.70 25.04
C ILE A 203 2.75 -17.14 24.58
N SER A 204 3.39 -17.96 25.41
CA SER A 204 3.55 -19.40 25.11
C SER A 204 2.20 -20.14 25.03
N GLY A 205 1.23 -19.75 25.87
CA GLY A 205 -0.16 -20.25 25.78
C GLY A 205 -0.87 -19.81 24.49
N ILE A 206 -0.70 -18.53 24.11
CA ILE A 206 -1.25 -18.01 22.85
C ILE A 206 -0.64 -18.75 21.66
N LEU A 207 0.68 -18.94 21.64
CA LEU A 207 1.35 -19.68 20.57
C LEU A 207 0.80 -21.10 20.41
N LYS A 208 0.57 -21.84 21.51
CA LYS A 208 -0.03 -23.18 21.45
C LYS A 208 -1.41 -23.16 20.79
N THR A 209 -2.19 -22.13 21.09
CA THR A 209 -3.51 -21.92 20.46
C THR A 209 -3.33 -21.66 18.97
N CYS A 210 -2.48 -20.70 18.59
CA CYS A 210 -2.19 -20.42 17.18
C CYS A 210 -1.68 -21.65 16.40
N LEU A 211 -0.85 -22.49 17.02
CA LEU A 211 -0.38 -23.74 16.40
C LEU A 211 -1.51 -24.75 16.20
N THR A 212 -2.41 -24.87 17.18
CA THR A 212 -3.58 -25.74 17.09
C THR A 212 -4.53 -25.26 15.99
N ASP A 213 -4.77 -23.95 15.91
CA ASP A 213 -5.59 -23.33 14.87
C ASP A 213 -4.98 -23.57 13.48
N LEU A 214 -3.66 -23.41 13.34
CA LEU A 214 -2.94 -23.67 12.10
C LEU A 214 -3.04 -25.13 11.66
N ASP A 215 -2.86 -26.08 12.59
CA ASP A 215 -2.98 -27.51 12.31
C ASP A 215 -4.39 -27.87 11.83
N GLU A 216 -5.44 -27.32 12.46
CA GLU A 216 -6.83 -27.56 12.03
C GLU A 216 -7.12 -26.89 10.67
N ALA A 217 -6.62 -25.67 10.44
CA ALA A 217 -6.75 -25.00 9.15
C ALA A 217 -6.09 -25.82 8.02
N PHE A 218 -4.91 -26.40 8.26
CA PHE A 218 -4.26 -27.30 7.31
C PHE A 218 -4.98 -28.63 7.13
N ARG A 219 -5.55 -29.18 8.20
CA ARG A 219 -6.39 -30.40 8.16
C ARG A 219 -7.58 -30.23 7.24
N ILE A 220 -8.29 -29.12 7.35
CA ILE A 220 -9.40 -28.80 6.46
C ILE A 220 -8.89 -28.56 5.03
N PHE A 221 -7.77 -27.87 4.86
CA PHE A 221 -7.28 -27.48 3.55
C PHE A 221 -6.68 -28.65 2.75
N PHE A 222 -5.61 -29.30 3.21
CA PHE A 222 -4.88 -30.33 2.45
C PHE A 222 -4.25 -31.50 3.25
N ILE A 223 -4.55 -31.69 4.54
CA ILE A 223 -3.98 -32.81 5.34
C ILE A 223 -5.04 -33.90 5.54
N GLY A 224 -4.67 -35.16 5.28
CA GLY A 224 -5.55 -36.32 5.46
C GLY A 224 -6.56 -36.54 4.31
N GLU A 225 -7.42 -37.54 4.45
CA GLU A 225 -8.33 -38.00 3.38
C GLU A 225 -9.63 -37.18 3.27
N ASN A 226 -9.96 -36.41 4.31
CA ASN A 226 -11.15 -35.57 4.37
C ASN A 226 -10.76 -34.08 4.33
N SER A 227 -10.05 -33.68 3.27
CA SER A 227 -9.62 -32.28 3.04
C SER A 227 -10.31 -31.67 1.82
N LEU A 228 -10.29 -30.34 1.72
CA LEU A 228 -10.79 -29.61 0.56
C LEU A 228 -10.05 -30.02 -0.71
N VAL A 229 -8.73 -30.29 -0.64
CA VAL A 229 -7.98 -30.78 -1.80
C VAL A 229 -8.57 -32.08 -2.35
N GLU A 230 -8.97 -33.02 -1.50
CA GLU A 230 -9.59 -34.27 -1.94
C GLU A 230 -10.98 -34.03 -2.58
N LYS A 231 -11.78 -33.13 -1.99
CA LYS A 231 -13.10 -32.79 -2.53
C LYS A 231 -13.01 -32.09 -3.89
N PHE A 232 -12.09 -31.16 -4.04
CA PHE A 232 -11.87 -30.43 -5.29
C PHE A 232 -11.10 -31.25 -6.32
N TYR A 233 -10.34 -32.27 -5.92
CA TYR A 233 -9.78 -33.25 -6.85
C TYR A 233 -10.86 -34.03 -7.59
N LEU A 234 -11.95 -34.40 -6.91
CA LEU A 234 -13.10 -35.02 -7.57
C LEU A 234 -13.77 -34.04 -8.56
N ILE A 235 -13.91 -32.77 -8.19
CA ILE A 235 -14.42 -31.73 -9.12
C ILE A 235 -13.50 -31.63 -10.34
N LEU A 236 -12.19 -31.55 -10.13
CA LEU A 236 -11.19 -31.48 -11.20
C LEU A 236 -11.30 -32.67 -12.15
N ASP A 237 -11.45 -33.89 -11.63
CA ASP A 237 -11.52 -35.11 -12.44
C ASP A 237 -12.80 -35.16 -13.28
N ILE A 238 -13.95 -34.82 -12.67
CA ILE A 238 -15.25 -34.73 -13.34
C ILE A 238 -15.25 -33.64 -14.42
N THR A 239 -14.74 -32.44 -14.10
CA THR A 239 -14.61 -31.32 -15.06
C THR A 239 -13.68 -31.69 -16.21
N SER A 240 -12.54 -32.36 -15.93
CA SER A 240 -11.61 -32.80 -16.97
C SER A 240 -12.20 -33.85 -17.91
N SER A 241 -13.16 -34.64 -17.42
CA SER A 241 -13.87 -35.65 -18.18
C SER A 241 -15.08 -35.10 -18.96
N GLY A 242 -15.40 -33.81 -18.81
CA GLY A 242 -16.53 -33.16 -19.49
C GLY A 242 -17.90 -33.41 -18.86
N TYR A 243 -17.96 -34.04 -17.67
CA TYR A 243 -19.21 -34.34 -16.95
C TYR A 243 -19.49 -33.37 -15.80
N GLY A 244 -18.81 -32.22 -15.78
CA GLY A 244 -18.97 -31.19 -14.75
C GLY A 244 -20.39 -30.60 -14.74
N THR A 245 -20.92 -30.40 -13.54
CA THR A 245 -22.19 -29.70 -13.27
C THR A 245 -22.11 -28.19 -13.51
N ALA A 246 -20.92 -27.60 -13.35
CA ALA A 246 -20.65 -26.19 -13.60
C ALA A 246 -19.76 -26.00 -14.85
N PRO A 247 -19.90 -24.88 -15.59
CA PRO A 247 -19.10 -24.61 -16.79
C PRO A 247 -17.59 -24.63 -16.51
N ALA A 248 -16.84 -25.39 -17.31
CA ALA A 248 -15.39 -25.56 -17.13
C ALA A 248 -14.63 -24.23 -17.13
N GLU A 249 -15.12 -23.24 -17.88
CA GLU A 249 -14.58 -21.87 -17.95
C GLU A 249 -14.57 -21.13 -16.60
N PHE A 250 -15.48 -21.45 -15.66
CA PHE A 250 -15.53 -20.86 -14.33
C PHE A 250 -14.80 -21.71 -13.29
N VAL A 251 -14.87 -23.04 -13.45
CA VAL A 251 -14.29 -23.98 -12.48
C VAL A 251 -12.77 -24.05 -12.60
N ILE A 252 -12.23 -24.18 -13.82
CA ILE A 252 -10.79 -24.39 -14.04
C ILE A 252 -9.91 -23.25 -13.49
N PRO A 253 -10.25 -21.95 -13.64
CA PRO A 253 -9.47 -20.87 -13.05
C PRO A 253 -9.39 -20.95 -11.53
N VAL A 254 -10.51 -21.25 -10.86
CA VAL A 254 -10.56 -21.40 -9.40
C VAL A 254 -9.70 -22.59 -8.95
N LEU A 255 -9.78 -23.72 -9.65
CA LEU A 255 -8.93 -24.88 -9.37
C LEU A 255 -7.43 -24.58 -9.56
N GLY A 256 -7.08 -23.77 -10.57
CA GLY A 256 -5.71 -23.30 -10.79
C GLY A 256 -5.22 -22.40 -9.66
N ALA A 257 -6.05 -21.47 -9.19
CA ALA A 257 -5.73 -20.60 -8.05
C ALA A 257 -5.58 -21.39 -6.75
N PHE A 258 -6.47 -22.36 -6.50
CA PHE A 258 -6.36 -23.27 -5.37
C PHE A 258 -5.05 -24.07 -5.41
N ALA A 259 -4.65 -24.58 -6.58
CA ALA A 259 -3.36 -25.26 -6.74
C ALA A 259 -2.15 -24.37 -6.38
N GLY A 260 -2.21 -23.08 -6.74
CA GLY A 260 -1.22 -22.08 -6.35
C GLY A 260 -1.18 -21.80 -4.84
N LYS A 261 -2.34 -21.77 -4.18
CA LYS A 261 -2.43 -21.62 -2.71
C LYS A 261 -1.83 -22.82 -1.97
N ILE A 262 -2.02 -24.04 -2.46
CA ILE A 262 -1.36 -25.25 -1.91
C ILE A 262 0.17 -25.09 -1.93
N GLU A 263 0.74 -24.61 -3.03
CA GLU A 263 2.18 -24.39 -3.14
C GLU A 263 2.64 -23.27 -2.18
N LYS A 264 1.92 -22.15 -2.15
CA LYS A 264 2.19 -21.02 -1.25
C LYS A 264 2.23 -21.48 0.21
N TYR A 265 1.24 -22.23 0.67
CA TYR A 265 1.14 -22.61 2.08
C TYR A 265 2.11 -23.72 2.48
N LYS A 266 2.43 -24.66 1.57
CA LYS A 266 3.51 -25.64 1.81
C LYS A 266 4.87 -24.96 1.98
N ASN A 267 5.19 -24.01 1.09
CA ASN A 267 6.43 -23.24 1.16
C ASN A 267 6.45 -22.35 2.41
N GLY A 268 5.32 -21.74 2.76
CA GLY A 268 5.16 -20.95 3.99
C GLY A 268 5.41 -21.77 5.25
N HIS A 269 4.81 -22.97 5.36
CA HIS A 269 5.07 -23.88 6.48
C HIS A 269 6.55 -24.28 6.56
N GLN A 270 7.17 -24.66 5.43
CA GLN A 270 8.59 -25.04 5.42
C GLN A 270 9.50 -23.87 5.82
N ALA A 271 9.17 -22.63 5.43
CA ALA A 271 9.90 -21.44 5.85
C ALA A 271 9.73 -21.14 7.34
N LEU A 272 8.55 -21.41 7.92
CA LEU A 272 8.27 -21.18 9.34
C LEU A 272 8.92 -22.23 10.26
N PHE A 273 8.78 -23.51 9.91
CA PHE A 273 9.15 -24.63 10.79
C PHE A 273 10.44 -25.35 10.37
N GLY A 274 11.00 -25.04 9.19
CA GLY A 274 12.18 -25.70 8.64
C GLY A 274 11.92 -27.13 8.16
N VAL A 275 10.69 -27.63 8.29
CA VAL A 275 10.27 -28.98 7.92
C VAL A 275 9.07 -28.95 6.96
N PRO A 276 9.00 -29.87 5.98
CA PRO A 276 7.84 -29.98 5.11
C PRO A 276 6.60 -30.41 5.90
N VAL A 277 5.42 -30.07 5.40
CA VAL A 277 4.16 -30.51 6.02
C VAL A 277 4.03 -32.03 5.93
N ALA A 278 3.68 -32.68 7.03
CA ALA A 278 3.44 -34.11 7.10
C ALA A 278 1.99 -34.47 6.72
N ASN A 279 1.75 -35.73 6.32
CA ASN A 279 0.41 -36.29 6.08
C ASN A 279 -0.46 -35.51 5.08
N ILE A 280 0.17 -34.88 4.07
CA ILE A 280 -0.52 -34.23 2.96
C ILE A 280 -1.46 -35.23 2.26
N SER A 281 -2.63 -34.77 1.85
CA SER A 281 -3.64 -35.58 1.18
C SER A 281 -3.08 -36.36 -0.03
N PRO A 282 -3.49 -37.63 -0.25
CA PRO A 282 -2.92 -38.49 -1.28
C PRO A 282 -2.93 -37.88 -2.70
N ASN A 283 -3.98 -37.14 -3.05
CA ASN A 283 -4.16 -36.60 -4.39
C ASN A 283 -3.58 -35.20 -4.57
N THR A 284 -2.91 -34.60 -3.57
CA THR A 284 -2.44 -33.22 -3.66
C THR A 284 -1.50 -32.97 -4.84
N GLN A 285 -0.52 -33.85 -5.08
CA GLN A 285 0.40 -33.68 -6.22
C GLN A 285 -0.33 -33.82 -7.56
N ALA A 286 -1.21 -34.82 -7.67
CA ALA A 286 -2.01 -35.06 -8.87
C ALA A 286 -2.97 -33.90 -9.15
N PHE A 287 -3.58 -33.33 -8.11
CA PHE A 287 -4.42 -32.13 -8.18
C PHE A 287 -3.63 -30.96 -8.75
N GLN A 288 -2.49 -30.62 -8.15
CA GLN A 288 -1.67 -29.49 -8.58
C GLN A 288 -1.23 -29.64 -10.05
N SER A 289 -0.72 -30.82 -10.44
CA SER A 289 -0.26 -31.04 -11.82
C SER A 289 -1.42 -30.98 -12.82
N LYS A 290 -2.57 -31.60 -12.52
CA LYS A 290 -3.73 -31.61 -13.42
C LYS A 290 -4.35 -30.23 -13.53
N ALA A 291 -4.56 -29.52 -12.41
CA ALA A 291 -5.19 -28.21 -12.37
C ALA A 291 -4.38 -27.15 -13.13
N VAL A 292 -3.05 -27.10 -12.92
CA VAL A 292 -2.16 -26.20 -13.66
C VAL A 292 -2.14 -26.53 -15.15
N THR A 293 -2.14 -27.81 -15.51
CA THR A 293 -2.17 -28.23 -16.93
C THR A 293 -3.48 -27.83 -17.60
N LEU A 294 -4.61 -28.03 -16.94
CA LEU A 294 -5.93 -27.66 -17.45
C LEU A 294 -6.08 -26.14 -17.57
N ALA A 295 -5.63 -25.38 -16.58
CA ALA A 295 -5.64 -23.92 -16.61
C ALA A 295 -4.83 -23.38 -17.81
N LYS A 296 -3.61 -23.90 -18.03
CA LYS A 296 -2.77 -23.52 -19.19
C LYS A 296 -3.40 -23.90 -20.52
N LYS A 297 -3.93 -25.12 -20.65
CA LYS A 297 -4.63 -25.55 -21.88
C LYS A 297 -5.85 -24.67 -22.17
N MET A 298 -6.58 -24.25 -21.15
CA MET A 298 -7.73 -23.37 -21.30
C MET A 298 -7.31 -21.95 -21.72
N GLU A 299 -6.19 -21.45 -21.20
CA GLU A 299 -5.58 -20.19 -21.63
C GLU A 299 -5.07 -20.25 -23.10
N GLU A 300 -4.59 -21.42 -23.55
CA GLU A 300 -4.11 -21.65 -24.92
C GLU A 300 -5.23 -21.90 -25.94
N THR A 301 -6.35 -22.50 -25.52
CA THR A 301 -7.50 -22.84 -26.40
C THR A 301 -8.62 -21.80 -26.37
N ALA A 302 -8.59 -20.87 -25.41
CA ALA A 302 -9.43 -19.70 -25.48
C ALA A 302 -9.10 -18.93 -26.78
N PRO A 303 -10.08 -18.59 -27.64
CA PRO A 303 -9.85 -17.50 -28.60
C PRO A 303 -9.30 -16.32 -27.80
N LYS A 304 -8.33 -15.56 -28.35
CA LYS A 304 -7.76 -14.37 -27.69
C LYS A 304 -8.90 -13.41 -27.32
N VAL A 305 -9.47 -13.64 -26.15
CA VAL A 305 -10.60 -12.99 -25.53
C VAL A 305 -10.09 -12.69 -24.14
N GLN A 306 -10.15 -11.40 -23.88
CA GLN A 306 -9.84 -10.72 -22.64
C GLN A 306 -10.16 -11.56 -21.40
N ALA A 307 -9.22 -11.60 -20.46
CA ALA A 307 -9.47 -12.05 -19.11
C ALA A 307 -10.70 -11.31 -18.54
N PRO A 308 -11.60 -11.98 -17.81
CA PRO A 308 -12.75 -11.34 -17.22
C PRO A 308 -12.26 -10.38 -16.13
N VAL A 309 -12.24 -9.10 -16.50
CA VAL A 309 -12.15 -7.98 -15.58
C VAL A 309 -13.47 -7.95 -14.82
N THR A 310 -13.44 -8.25 -13.53
CA THR A 310 -14.50 -7.86 -12.60
C THR A 310 -14.70 -6.35 -12.74
N SER A 311 -15.71 -6.00 -13.53
CA SER A 311 -16.19 -4.65 -13.76
C SER A 311 -17.30 -4.38 -12.77
N SER A 312 -16.95 -3.75 -11.65
CA SER A 312 -17.90 -2.86 -11.00
C SER A 312 -17.80 -1.51 -11.71
N ALA A 313 -18.91 -1.10 -12.34
CA ALA A 313 -19.11 0.07 -13.22
C ALA A 313 -18.62 -0.14 -14.68
N THR A 314 -19.47 -0.39 -15.67
CA THR A 314 -20.57 0.49 -16.11
C THR A 314 -21.50 -0.30 -17.03
N ALA A 315 -22.69 -0.67 -16.56
CA ALA A 315 -23.74 -1.16 -17.44
C ALA A 315 -24.16 -0.02 -18.39
N GLY A 316 -23.84 -0.15 -19.69
CA GLY A 316 -24.32 0.77 -20.74
C GLY A 316 -23.27 1.61 -21.48
N VAL A 317 -21.96 1.39 -21.29
CA VAL A 317 -20.92 2.10 -22.05
C VAL A 317 -20.55 1.30 -23.32
N ASP A 318 -20.81 1.87 -24.49
CA ASP A 318 -20.42 1.31 -25.79
C ASP A 318 -18.92 1.56 -26.04
N VAL A 319 -18.10 0.62 -25.56
CA VAL A 319 -16.63 0.70 -25.66
C VAL A 319 -16.15 0.69 -27.11
N ASP A 320 -16.86 0.00 -28.01
CA ASP A 320 -16.53 -0.04 -29.44
C ASP A 320 -16.73 1.33 -30.09
N ALA A 321 -17.79 2.05 -29.73
CA ALA A 321 -18.00 3.42 -30.17
C ALA A 321 -16.92 4.38 -29.64
N ILE A 322 -16.54 4.26 -28.37
CA ILE A 322 -15.45 5.05 -27.77
C ILE A 322 -14.13 4.78 -28.50
N ARG A 323 -13.81 3.50 -28.75
CA ARG A 323 -12.58 3.13 -29.46
C ARG A 323 -12.54 3.68 -30.87
N LYS A 324 -13.69 3.71 -31.55
CA LYS A 324 -13.82 4.29 -32.89
C LYS A 324 -13.63 5.81 -32.89
N GLU A 325 -14.07 6.51 -31.85
CA GLU A 325 -13.83 7.95 -31.70
C GLU A 325 -12.35 8.25 -31.38
N LEU A 326 -11.73 7.39 -30.58
CA LEU A 326 -10.32 7.49 -30.20
C LEU A 326 -9.36 6.82 -31.20
N ASP A 327 -9.86 6.29 -32.32
CA ASP A 327 -9.03 5.68 -33.35
C ASP A 327 -8.00 6.70 -33.86
N ASN A 328 -6.74 6.28 -34.00
CA ASN A 328 -5.64 7.13 -34.45
C ASN A 328 -5.34 8.32 -33.49
N SER A 329 -5.52 8.12 -32.17
CA SER A 329 -5.27 9.15 -31.14
C SER A 329 -3.87 9.75 -31.21
N ALA A 330 -2.86 8.91 -31.42
CA ALA A 330 -1.46 9.33 -31.49
C ALA A 330 -1.24 10.38 -32.60
N SER A 331 -1.83 10.18 -33.78
CA SER A 331 -1.71 11.12 -34.89
C SER A 331 -2.40 12.44 -34.59
N VAL A 332 -3.57 12.41 -33.94
CA VAL A 332 -4.30 13.62 -33.53
C VAL A 332 -3.46 14.45 -32.56
N ILE A 333 -2.87 13.81 -31.56
CA ILE A 333 -2.01 14.48 -30.56
C ILE A 333 -0.76 15.06 -31.22
N ILE A 334 -0.07 14.28 -32.06
CA ILE A 334 1.14 14.72 -32.77
C ILE A 334 0.84 15.94 -33.66
N GLN A 335 -0.24 15.89 -34.44
CA GLN A 335 -0.65 17.01 -35.29
C GLN A 335 -1.04 18.24 -34.48
N PHE A 336 -1.75 18.04 -33.35
CA PHE A 336 -2.15 19.13 -32.48
C PHE A 336 -0.94 19.82 -31.82
N SER A 337 0.09 19.08 -31.42
CA SER A 337 1.31 19.65 -30.80
C SER A 337 2.05 20.60 -31.74
N GLY A 338 2.08 20.32 -33.04
CA GLY A 338 2.79 21.15 -34.03
C GLY A 338 4.32 21.09 -33.91
N LEU A 339 4.87 20.00 -33.35
CA LEU A 339 6.31 19.77 -33.29
C LEU A 339 6.95 19.67 -34.69
N GLY A 340 8.28 19.86 -34.75
CA GLY A 340 9.03 19.79 -36.00
C GLY A 340 9.04 18.38 -36.62
N ALA A 341 9.08 18.31 -37.95
CA ALA A 341 9.02 17.04 -38.69
C ALA A 341 10.12 16.04 -38.28
N GLU A 342 11.31 16.52 -37.91
CA GLU A 342 12.42 15.68 -37.44
C GLU A 342 12.13 15.04 -36.08
N GLN A 343 11.62 15.82 -35.11
CA GLN A 343 11.22 15.32 -33.79
C GLN A 343 10.07 14.32 -33.91
N ILE A 344 9.08 14.59 -34.76
CA ILE A 344 7.95 13.69 -35.02
C ILE A 344 8.44 12.37 -35.61
N LYS A 345 9.38 12.41 -36.56
CA LYS A 345 9.96 11.21 -37.17
C LYS A 345 10.72 10.37 -36.15
N GLU A 346 11.55 10.99 -35.31
CA GLU A 346 12.27 10.29 -34.25
C GLU A 346 11.31 9.69 -33.21
N PHE A 347 10.34 10.48 -32.73
CA PHE A 347 9.32 10.04 -31.79
C PHE A 347 8.53 8.85 -32.32
N SER A 348 8.07 8.91 -33.58
CA SER A 348 7.32 7.84 -34.23
C SER A 348 8.14 6.55 -34.34
N ALA A 349 9.43 6.66 -34.70
CA ALA A 349 10.33 5.51 -34.76
C ALA A 349 10.54 4.86 -33.38
N LEU A 350 10.72 5.68 -32.33
CA LEU A 350 10.82 5.20 -30.96
C LEU A 350 9.51 4.57 -30.47
N MET A 351 8.36 5.12 -30.87
CA MET A 351 7.04 4.57 -30.50
C MET A 351 6.80 3.20 -31.10
N VAL A 352 7.15 2.99 -32.38
CA VAL A 352 7.09 1.67 -33.02
C VAL A 352 7.96 0.66 -32.26
N LYS A 353 9.15 1.09 -31.83
CA LYS A 353 10.04 0.26 -30.99
C LYS A 353 9.41 -0.04 -29.64
N VAL A 354 8.77 0.92 -28.97
CA VAL A 354 8.06 0.69 -27.69
C VAL A 354 6.92 -0.32 -27.85
N LYS A 355 6.12 -0.21 -28.91
CA LYS A 355 5.01 -1.14 -29.19
C LYS A 355 5.46 -2.57 -29.51
N SER A 356 6.70 -2.76 -29.98
CA SER A 356 7.25 -4.09 -30.24
C SER A 356 7.88 -4.75 -29.01
N LEU A 357 8.07 -4.01 -27.91
CA LEU A 357 8.57 -4.58 -26.65
C LEU A 357 7.48 -5.41 -25.96
N LYS A 358 7.89 -6.52 -25.34
CA LYS A 358 7.01 -7.34 -24.51
C LYS A 358 6.47 -6.57 -23.30
N ASN A 359 7.34 -5.80 -22.64
CA ASN A 359 6.98 -4.85 -21.60
C ASN A 359 7.90 -3.61 -21.71
N PRO A 360 7.34 -2.41 -21.99
CA PRO A 360 8.14 -1.20 -22.12
C PRO A 360 8.74 -0.71 -20.80
N LEU A 361 8.29 -1.23 -19.65
CA LEU A 361 8.75 -0.85 -18.31
C LEU A 361 9.94 -1.68 -17.81
N ASP A 362 10.34 -2.72 -18.52
CA ASP A 362 11.43 -3.60 -18.08
C ASP A 362 12.75 -2.81 -17.87
N PRO A 363 13.50 -3.10 -16.79
CA PRO A 363 14.73 -2.37 -16.45
C PRO A 363 15.93 -2.71 -17.36
N GLU A 364 15.83 -3.71 -18.23
CA GLU A 364 16.94 -4.24 -19.01
C GLU A 364 17.40 -3.32 -20.16
N GLY A 365 18.73 -3.25 -20.36
CA GLY A 365 19.38 -2.86 -21.61
C GLY A 365 18.99 -1.49 -22.22
N ASP A 366 18.77 -1.50 -23.54
CA ASP A 366 18.49 -0.33 -24.40
C ASP A 366 17.11 0.31 -24.13
N ASN A 367 16.21 -0.39 -23.41
CA ASN A 367 14.85 0.10 -23.11
C ASN A 367 14.88 1.37 -22.27
N ARG A 368 15.83 1.49 -21.33
CA ARG A 368 16.00 2.72 -20.53
C ARG A 368 16.36 3.93 -21.40
N LYS A 369 17.19 3.74 -22.43
CA LYS A 369 17.57 4.81 -23.35
C LYS A 369 16.38 5.22 -24.22
N VAL A 370 15.63 4.24 -24.75
CA VAL A 370 14.40 4.47 -25.50
C VAL A 370 13.39 5.26 -24.68
N ARG A 371 13.07 4.84 -23.45
CA ARG A 371 12.15 5.55 -22.56
C ARG A 371 12.58 6.98 -22.29
N ARG A 372 13.88 7.21 -22.04
CA ARG A 372 14.41 8.56 -21.75
C ARG A 372 14.31 9.50 -22.96
N THR A 373 14.73 9.05 -24.14
CA THR A 373 14.67 9.88 -25.35
C THR A 373 13.22 10.15 -25.75
N LEU A 374 12.37 9.11 -25.73
CA LEU A 374 10.95 9.26 -26.04
C LEU A 374 10.24 10.15 -25.02
N GLY A 375 10.58 10.02 -23.73
CA GLY A 375 10.02 10.85 -22.66
C GLY A 375 10.32 12.34 -22.84
N ARG A 376 11.53 12.70 -23.31
CA ARG A 376 11.87 14.09 -23.62
C ARG A 376 10.95 14.67 -24.70
N HIS A 377 10.82 13.97 -25.81
CA HIS A 377 9.94 14.37 -26.92
C HIS A 377 8.47 14.40 -26.50
N TYR A 378 8.05 13.48 -25.62
CA TYR A 378 6.70 13.48 -25.04
C TYR A 378 6.44 14.74 -24.22
N TRP A 379 7.38 15.18 -23.38
CA TRP A 379 7.21 16.40 -22.57
C TRP A 379 7.23 17.67 -23.42
N ASP A 380 8.08 17.74 -24.44
CA ASP A 380 8.02 18.83 -25.44
C ASP A 380 6.63 18.89 -26.09
N MET A 381 6.09 17.73 -26.48
CA MET A 381 4.76 17.60 -27.06
C MET A 381 3.65 18.01 -26.10
N TYR A 382 3.75 17.56 -24.85
CA TYR A 382 2.80 17.84 -23.78
C TYR A 382 2.74 19.35 -23.51
N GLN A 383 3.89 20.01 -23.41
CA GLN A 383 3.98 21.43 -23.15
C GLN A 383 3.33 22.24 -24.28
N GLU A 384 3.64 21.94 -25.55
CA GLU A 384 3.03 22.62 -26.71
C GLU A 384 1.51 22.39 -26.77
N CYS A 385 1.05 21.16 -26.52
CA CYS A 385 -0.37 20.85 -26.43
C CYS A 385 -1.06 21.64 -25.31
N PHE A 386 -0.42 21.77 -24.14
CA PHE A 386 -0.98 22.51 -23.01
C PHE A 386 -1.06 24.02 -23.29
N THR A 387 -0.04 24.62 -23.91
CA THR A 387 -0.07 26.02 -24.33
C THR A 387 -1.23 26.29 -25.30
N LYS A 388 -1.43 25.40 -26.29
CA LYS A 388 -2.57 25.50 -27.21
C LYS A 388 -3.92 25.27 -26.52
N TYR A 389 -3.98 24.37 -25.54
CA TYR A 389 -5.16 24.15 -24.70
C TYR A 389 -5.57 25.42 -23.94
N MET A 390 -4.59 26.15 -23.37
CA MET A 390 -4.82 27.44 -22.71
C MET A 390 -5.31 28.52 -23.68
N ASN A 391 -4.69 28.60 -24.86
CA ASN A 391 -5.06 29.59 -25.89
C ASN A 391 -6.40 29.29 -26.58
N SER A 392 -6.87 28.05 -26.52
CA SER A 392 -8.13 27.60 -27.14
C SER A 392 -9.30 27.53 -26.16
N ASN A 393 -9.19 28.18 -25.00
CA ASN A 393 -10.21 28.17 -23.94
C ASN A 393 -10.66 26.74 -23.57
N ARG A 394 -9.69 25.81 -23.42
CA ARG A 394 -9.89 24.40 -23.08
C ARG A 394 -10.63 23.56 -24.13
N ASN A 395 -10.89 24.11 -25.33
CA ASN A 395 -11.52 23.39 -26.41
C ASN A 395 -10.46 22.64 -27.24
N VAL A 396 -10.22 21.37 -26.92
CA VAL A 396 -9.24 20.52 -27.60
C VAL A 396 -9.84 19.18 -27.97
N PRO A 397 -9.27 18.46 -28.95
CA PRO A 397 -9.69 17.09 -29.27
C PRO A 397 -9.62 16.18 -28.05
N LYS A 398 -10.55 15.22 -27.96
CA LYS A 398 -10.63 14.31 -26.81
C LYS A 398 -9.32 13.56 -26.49
N PRO A 399 -8.55 13.05 -27.47
CA PRO A 399 -7.24 12.45 -27.20
C PRO A 399 -6.25 13.38 -26.49
N VAL A 400 -6.27 14.68 -26.81
CA VAL A 400 -5.40 15.68 -26.18
C VAL A 400 -5.82 15.93 -24.74
N GLU A 401 -7.12 16.02 -24.47
CA GLU A 401 -7.65 16.14 -23.11
C GLU A 401 -7.23 14.94 -22.23
N LEU A 402 -7.37 13.71 -22.76
CA LEU A 402 -6.98 12.49 -22.05
C LEU A 402 -5.47 12.40 -21.82
N MET A 403 -4.65 12.85 -22.79
CA MET A 403 -3.20 12.95 -22.62
C MET A 403 -2.83 13.88 -21.47
N LEU A 404 -3.38 15.10 -21.48
CA LEU A 404 -3.11 16.10 -20.44
C LEU A 404 -3.60 15.66 -19.06
N LYS A 405 -4.69 14.89 -18.98
CA LYS A 405 -5.24 14.45 -17.68
C LYS A 405 -4.60 13.17 -17.13
N TYR A 406 -4.35 12.17 -17.99
CA TYR A 406 -4.00 10.81 -17.55
C TYR A 406 -2.69 10.27 -18.12
N GLY A 407 -2.03 11.01 -19.03
CA GLY A 407 -0.87 10.50 -19.77
C GLY A 407 -1.24 9.55 -20.90
N TYR A 408 -2.50 9.52 -21.33
CA TYR A 408 -2.96 8.75 -22.48
C TYR A 408 -2.29 9.22 -23.77
N PHE A 409 -2.01 8.32 -24.70
CA PHE A 409 -1.40 8.70 -25.98
C PHE A 409 -1.94 7.92 -27.18
N ASP A 410 -2.19 6.63 -27.00
CA ASP A 410 -2.56 5.74 -28.09
C ASP A 410 -3.47 4.61 -27.57
N GLU A 411 -4.56 4.36 -28.28
CA GLU A 411 -5.60 3.39 -27.96
C GLU A 411 -5.10 1.94 -27.95
N THR A 412 -3.94 1.65 -28.56
CA THR A 412 -3.33 0.32 -28.57
C THR A 412 -2.42 0.05 -27.37
N LEU A 413 -2.07 1.09 -26.60
CA LEU A 413 -1.16 0.99 -25.45
C LEU A 413 -1.89 0.68 -24.13
N VAL A 414 -3.18 0.92 -24.08
CA VAL A 414 -4.05 0.77 -22.90
C VAL A 414 -5.14 -0.27 -23.16
N ASP A 415 -5.70 -0.83 -22.09
CA ASP A 415 -6.78 -1.79 -22.20
C ASP A 415 -8.16 -1.11 -22.30
N ASP A 416 -9.14 -1.83 -22.83
CA ASP A 416 -10.49 -1.33 -23.08
C ASP A 416 -11.18 -0.78 -21.81
N SER A 417 -10.93 -1.40 -20.64
CA SER A 417 -11.42 -0.91 -19.35
C SER A 417 -10.79 0.42 -18.94
N GLN A 418 -9.50 0.62 -19.26
CA GLN A 418 -8.79 1.87 -19.00
C GLN A 418 -9.31 2.99 -19.90
N ILE A 419 -9.54 2.70 -21.18
CA ILE A 419 -10.15 3.63 -22.12
C ILE A 419 -11.54 4.06 -21.64
N ALA A 420 -12.40 3.08 -21.33
CA ALA A 420 -13.76 3.35 -20.88
C ALA A 420 -13.77 4.21 -19.61
N PHE A 421 -12.91 3.89 -18.64
CA PHE A 421 -12.76 4.67 -17.41
C PHE A 421 -12.31 6.11 -17.71
N MET A 422 -11.19 6.30 -18.40
CA MET A 422 -10.64 7.63 -18.69
C MET A 422 -11.61 8.51 -19.48
N TYR A 423 -12.36 7.91 -20.41
CA TYR A 423 -13.32 8.62 -21.24
C TYR A 423 -14.57 9.07 -20.44
N THR A 424 -15.06 8.20 -19.55
CA THR A 424 -16.32 8.43 -18.81
C THR A 424 -16.13 9.16 -17.49
N GLN A 425 -14.97 8.99 -16.84
CA GLN A 425 -14.69 9.56 -15.53
C GLN A 425 -14.55 11.07 -15.60
N LYS A 426 -15.50 11.75 -14.94
CA LYS A 426 -15.51 13.21 -14.79
C LYS A 426 -15.46 13.57 -13.32
N ASP A 427 -14.54 14.46 -12.97
CA ASP A 427 -14.57 15.12 -11.67
C ASP A 427 -15.78 16.08 -11.63
N PRO A 428 -16.46 16.23 -10.48
CA PRO A 428 -17.54 17.19 -10.34
C PRO A 428 -17.05 18.60 -10.70
N ALA A 429 -17.69 19.24 -11.68
CA ALA A 429 -17.27 20.55 -12.18
C ALA A 429 -17.25 21.65 -11.09
N ASN A 430 -18.05 21.47 -10.03
CA ASN A 430 -18.19 22.40 -8.91
C ASN A 430 -17.76 21.78 -7.57
N PHE A 431 -16.69 20.99 -7.57
CA PHE A 431 -16.13 20.50 -6.31
C PHE A 431 -15.57 21.66 -5.47
N THR A 432 -16.26 22.00 -4.38
CA THR A 432 -15.82 23.00 -3.40
C THR A 432 -15.29 22.29 -2.16
N SER A 433 -14.00 22.41 -1.90
CA SER A 433 -13.33 21.86 -0.72
C SER A 433 -12.57 22.96 0.01
N ASN A 434 -12.43 22.80 1.33
CA ASN A 434 -11.53 23.59 2.15
C ASN A 434 -10.06 23.15 2.01
N VAL A 435 -9.80 22.00 1.37
CA VAL A 435 -8.47 21.50 1.01
C VAL A 435 -8.18 21.92 -0.43
N PRO A 436 -7.08 22.64 -0.70
CA PRO A 436 -6.73 23.06 -2.05
C PRO A 436 -6.21 21.88 -2.88
N ILE A 437 -7.09 21.24 -3.64
CA ILE A 437 -6.77 20.09 -4.50
C ILE A 437 -6.91 20.51 -5.97
N SER A 438 -5.86 20.30 -6.77
CA SER A 438 -5.84 20.63 -8.19
C SER A 438 -5.40 19.43 -9.02
N LEU A 439 -6.09 19.18 -10.13
CA LEU A 439 -5.55 18.34 -11.19
C LEU A 439 -4.31 19.01 -11.77
N GLY A 440 -3.40 18.23 -12.36
CA GLY A 440 -2.16 18.75 -12.90
C GLY A 440 -2.39 19.84 -13.95
N THR A 441 -3.44 19.72 -14.77
CA THR A 441 -3.83 20.76 -15.74
C THR A 441 -4.33 22.03 -15.07
N GLU A 442 -5.12 21.91 -14.01
CA GLU A 442 -5.61 23.06 -13.22
C GLU A 442 -4.46 23.76 -12.48
N TRP A 443 -3.48 22.99 -12.00
CA TRP A 443 -2.28 23.52 -11.37
C TRP A 443 -1.45 24.36 -12.36
N LEU A 444 -1.14 23.79 -13.52
CA LEU A 444 -0.41 24.49 -14.57
C LEU A 444 -1.17 25.75 -15.04
N GLU A 445 -2.51 25.69 -15.10
CA GLU A 445 -3.34 26.84 -15.43
C GLU A 445 -3.24 27.96 -14.38
N LYS A 446 -3.28 27.63 -13.07
CA LYS A 446 -3.08 28.62 -11.99
C LYS A 446 -1.73 29.32 -12.12
N VAL A 447 -0.67 28.58 -12.45
CA VAL A 447 0.67 29.13 -12.68
C VAL A 447 0.70 30.01 -13.93
N PHE A 448 0.11 29.55 -15.03
CA PHE A 448 0.00 30.30 -16.29
C PHE A 448 -0.72 31.64 -16.09
N LYS A 449 -1.79 31.65 -15.31
CA LYS A 449 -2.58 32.85 -14.95
C LYS A 449 -1.97 33.71 -13.85
N ARG A 450 -0.84 33.29 -13.26
CA ARG A 450 -0.18 33.95 -12.11
C ARG A 450 -1.05 34.03 -10.85
N GLU A 451 -1.98 33.10 -10.68
CA GLU A 451 -2.81 32.99 -9.47
C GLU A 451 -1.99 32.42 -8.30
N VAL A 452 -0.97 31.60 -8.61
CA VAL A 452 -0.02 31.03 -7.65
C VAL A 452 1.42 31.25 -8.12
N PRO A 453 2.40 31.35 -7.20
CA PRO A 453 3.81 31.45 -7.59
C PRO A 453 4.32 30.15 -8.22
N THR A 454 5.39 30.22 -9.01
CA THR A 454 6.08 29.04 -9.56
C THR A 454 6.76 28.23 -8.46
N SER A 455 6.99 26.94 -8.70
CA SER A 455 7.68 26.01 -7.78
C SER A 455 9.17 26.29 -7.70
N LEU A 456 9.79 25.84 -6.61
CA LEU A 456 11.24 25.80 -6.56
C LEU A 456 11.79 24.68 -7.45
N ASP A 457 12.95 24.92 -8.04
CA ASP A 457 13.71 23.90 -8.75
C ASP A 457 14.52 23.00 -7.77
N GLU A 458 15.22 22.00 -8.30
CA GLU A 458 16.05 21.07 -7.52
C GLU A 458 17.16 21.74 -6.72
N MET A 459 17.54 22.99 -7.04
CA MET A 459 18.52 23.78 -6.31
C MET A 459 17.88 24.75 -5.30
N GLY A 460 16.56 24.69 -5.14
CA GLY A 460 15.80 25.57 -4.25
C GLY A 460 15.62 27.00 -4.79
N GLN A 461 15.78 27.21 -6.10
CA GLN A 461 15.66 28.53 -6.71
C GLN A 461 14.25 28.75 -7.25
N ASN A 462 13.72 29.96 -7.07
CA ASN A 462 12.46 30.36 -7.69
C ASN A 462 12.69 30.96 -9.09
N PHE A 463 11.59 31.17 -9.84
CA PHE A 463 11.64 31.73 -11.20
C PHE A 463 12.42 33.05 -11.27
N PHE A 464 12.21 33.94 -10.30
CA PHE A 464 12.88 35.23 -10.22
C PHE A 464 14.41 35.07 -10.09
N GLU A 465 14.86 34.22 -9.17
CA GLU A 465 16.27 33.93 -8.92
C GLU A 465 16.94 33.33 -10.16
N LYS A 466 16.24 32.42 -10.85
CA LYS A 466 16.73 31.81 -12.08
C LYS A 466 16.86 32.81 -13.22
N VAL A 467 15.82 33.62 -13.49
CA VAL A 467 15.85 34.66 -14.52
C VAL A 467 16.99 35.64 -14.27
N LYS A 468 17.18 36.06 -13.01
CA LYS A 468 18.28 36.93 -12.61
C LYS A 468 19.66 36.30 -12.83
N LEU A 469 19.80 35.00 -12.56
CA LEU A 469 21.06 34.27 -12.71
C LEU A 469 21.45 34.04 -14.17
N GLU A 470 20.46 33.78 -15.02
CA GLU A 470 20.61 33.59 -16.48
C GLU A 470 20.83 34.94 -17.21
N ASN A 471 20.26 36.03 -16.71
CA ASN A 471 20.30 37.35 -17.34
C ASN A 471 21.14 38.37 -16.54
N ARG A 472 22.39 38.01 -16.20
CA ARG A 472 23.30 38.85 -15.38
C ARG A 472 23.59 40.24 -15.96
N ASN A 473 23.35 40.42 -17.26
CA ASN A 473 23.54 41.68 -17.97
C ASN A 473 22.41 42.69 -17.69
N ILE A 474 21.29 42.24 -17.11
CA ILE A 474 20.13 43.07 -16.74
C ILE A 474 20.16 43.30 -15.23
N VAL A 475 20.04 44.56 -14.80
CA VAL A 475 20.02 44.91 -13.38
C VAL A 475 18.62 44.66 -12.81
N ILE A 476 18.39 43.44 -12.32
CA ILE A 476 17.10 43.04 -11.72
C ILE A 476 17.23 43.05 -10.18
N LYS A 477 16.55 43.99 -9.52
CA LYS A 477 16.57 44.12 -8.05
C LYS A 477 15.29 43.58 -7.40
N LYS A 478 14.15 43.72 -8.05
CA LYS A 478 12.82 43.25 -7.63
C LYS A 478 12.12 42.53 -8.79
N GLU A 479 11.11 41.72 -8.49
CA GLU A 479 10.36 40.96 -9.51
C GLU A 479 9.70 41.87 -10.56
N SER A 480 9.27 43.07 -10.15
CA SER A 480 8.76 44.12 -11.05
C SER A 480 9.78 44.63 -12.07
N ASP A 481 11.07 44.40 -11.85
CA ASP A 481 12.14 44.86 -12.74
C ASP A 481 12.41 43.87 -13.88
N ILE A 482 11.79 42.67 -13.86
CA ILE A 482 11.93 41.70 -14.93
C ILE A 482 11.18 42.21 -16.17
N PRO A 483 11.84 42.29 -17.35
CA PRO A 483 11.16 42.61 -18.60
C PRO A 483 9.98 41.65 -18.88
N PRO A 484 8.84 42.15 -19.41
CA PRO A 484 7.70 41.30 -19.78
C PRO A 484 8.03 40.19 -20.78
N GLU A 485 9.08 40.38 -21.59
CA GLU A 485 9.58 39.36 -22.51
C GLU A 485 10.18 38.15 -21.79
N LEU A 486 10.76 38.35 -20.60
CA LEU A 486 11.36 37.30 -19.78
C LEU A 486 10.34 36.72 -18.79
N ASP A 487 9.46 37.56 -18.26
CA ASP A 487 8.34 37.14 -17.41
C ASP A 487 7.00 37.25 -18.17
N ASN A 488 6.64 36.16 -18.84
CA ASN A 488 5.34 35.97 -19.49
C ASN A 488 4.74 34.59 -19.10
N PRO A 489 3.46 34.33 -19.39
CA PRO A 489 2.81 33.05 -19.04
C PRO A 489 3.56 31.82 -19.56
N ASP A 490 4.09 31.87 -20.78
CA ASP A 490 4.77 30.74 -21.42
C ASP A 490 6.13 30.44 -20.76
N THR A 491 6.90 31.48 -20.40
CA THR A 491 8.19 31.30 -19.70
C THR A 491 8.00 30.78 -18.29
N ARG A 492 6.96 31.23 -17.57
CA ARG A 492 6.60 30.68 -16.25
C ARG A 492 6.14 29.23 -16.33
N LEU A 493 5.31 28.90 -17.32
CA LEU A 493 4.86 27.53 -17.55
C LEU A 493 6.06 26.61 -17.84
N LYS A 494 6.95 27.02 -18.75
CA LYS A 494 8.18 26.28 -19.07
C LYS A 494 9.05 26.03 -17.84
N PHE A 495 9.16 27.04 -16.97
CA PHE A 495 9.88 26.88 -15.71
C PHE A 495 9.18 25.88 -14.78
N GLU A 496 7.85 25.94 -14.63
CA GLU A 496 7.08 25.02 -13.79
C GLU A 496 7.18 23.56 -14.25
N PHE A 497 7.21 23.33 -15.57
CA PHE A 497 7.45 21.99 -16.12
C PHE A 497 8.80 21.42 -15.68
N ALA A 498 9.84 22.25 -15.78
CA ALA A 498 11.21 21.86 -15.45
C ALA A 498 11.48 21.78 -13.95
N SER A 499 10.77 22.58 -13.13
CA SER A 499 10.98 22.63 -11.68
C SER A 499 10.19 21.54 -10.96
N LEU A 500 8.86 21.48 -11.14
CA LEU A 500 8.00 20.55 -10.39
C LEU A 500 7.40 19.46 -11.28
N TYR A 501 6.80 19.82 -12.42
CA TYR A 501 5.82 18.94 -13.06
C TYR A 501 6.40 17.63 -13.61
N GLU A 502 7.40 17.70 -14.50
CA GLU A 502 8.01 16.52 -15.13
C GLU A 502 8.68 15.62 -14.08
N ALA A 503 9.45 16.23 -13.17
CA ALA A 503 10.15 15.52 -12.11
C ALA A 503 9.16 14.76 -11.21
N ASN A 504 8.05 15.38 -10.80
CA ASN A 504 7.10 14.74 -9.91
C ASN A 504 6.26 13.67 -10.59
N VAL A 505 5.93 13.79 -11.88
CA VAL A 505 5.30 12.69 -12.63
C VAL A 505 6.20 11.45 -12.58
N ARG A 506 7.52 11.63 -12.72
CA ARG A 506 8.49 10.56 -12.60
C ARG A 506 8.63 10.03 -11.16
N LEU A 507 8.71 10.90 -10.16
CA LEU A 507 8.95 10.50 -8.77
C LEU A 507 7.74 9.80 -8.13
N THR A 508 6.53 10.30 -8.41
CA THR A 508 5.27 9.71 -7.91
C THR A 508 5.01 8.29 -8.44
N SER A 509 5.67 7.89 -9.54
CA SER A 509 5.62 6.50 -10.04
C SER A 509 6.16 5.48 -9.03
N GLY A 510 6.97 5.89 -8.06
CA GLY A 510 7.63 5.02 -7.10
C GLY A 510 8.80 4.20 -7.67
N SER A 511 8.97 4.19 -9.00
CA SER A 511 10.09 3.52 -9.68
C SER A 511 10.76 4.44 -10.72
N PRO A 512 11.54 5.46 -10.30
CA PRO A 512 12.13 6.44 -11.23
C PRO A 512 13.10 5.87 -12.28
N ALA A 513 13.55 4.61 -12.13
CA ALA A 513 14.42 3.92 -13.07
C ALA A 513 13.66 3.28 -14.24
N THR A 514 12.43 2.83 -14.01
CA THR A 514 11.56 2.18 -14.99
C THR A 514 10.43 3.08 -15.48
N HIS A 515 10.29 4.29 -14.89
CA HIS A 515 9.30 5.28 -15.28
C HIS A 515 9.21 5.50 -16.80
N PHE A 516 7.97 5.57 -17.27
CA PHE A 516 7.58 5.93 -18.62
C PHE A 516 6.41 6.91 -18.53
N PRO A 517 6.47 8.09 -19.19
CA PRO A 517 5.45 9.14 -18.99
C PRO A 517 4.15 8.91 -19.78
N ILE A 518 4.15 7.95 -20.71
CA ILE A 518 2.96 7.56 -21.47
C ILE A 518 2.30 6.38 -20.77
N LEU A 519 1.01 6.51 -20.48
CA LEU A 519 0.21 5.48 -19.87
C LEU A 519 0.16 4.24 -20.79
N THR A 520 0.45 3.10 -20.20
CA THR A 520 0.33 1.79 -20.85
C THR A 520 -0.31 0.81 -19.89
N LYS A 521 -0.92 -0.26 -20.42
CA LYS A 521 -1.49 -1.35 -19.63
C LYS A 521 -0.53 -1.98 -18.62
N PHE A 522 0.78 -1.88 -18.86
CA PHE A 522 1.82 -2.46 -18.00
C PHE A 522 2.04 -1.69 -16.68
N HIS A 523 1.50 -0.47 -16.55
CA HIS A 523 1.66 0.31 -15.33
C HIS A 523 0.70 -0.12 -14.21
N SER A 524 -0.46 -0.67 -14.56
CA SER A 524 -1.52 -0.95 -13.59
C SER A 524 -1.36 -2.36 -13.03
N GLN A 525 -1.21 -2.48 -11.72
CA GLN A 525 -1.23 -3.76 -11.00
C GLN A 525 -2.61 -4.04 -10.37
N MET A 526 -3.40 -2.98 -10.17
CA MET A 526 -4.80 -3.05 -9.76
C MET A 526 -5.74 -2.50 -10.84
N ALA A 527 -7.04 -2.68 -10.65
CA ALA A 527 -8.04 -2.09 -11.54
C ALA A 527 -7.98 -0.55 -11.50
N ILE A 528 -8.08 0.08 -12.67
CA ILE A 528 -7.82 1.53 -12.83
C ILE A 528 -8.79 2.40 -12.03
N ASP A 529 -10.04 1.96 -11.92
CA ASP A 529 -11.12 2.57 -11.13
C ASP A 529 -10.78 2.58 -9.64
N LYS A 530 -10.23 1.48 -9.11
CA LYS A 530 -9.79 1.38 -7.71
C LYS A 530 -8.56 2.22 -7.41
N SER A 531 -7.68 2.41 -8.41
CA SER A 531 -6.48 3.24 -8.25
C SER A 531 -6.77 4.74 -8.35
N TYR A 532 -7.92 5.14 -8.88
CA TYR A 532 -8.17 6.54 -9.22
C TYR A 532 -8.35 7.42 -7.99
N VAL A 533 -7.53 8.46 -7.89
CA VAL A 533 -7.58 9.45 -6.82
C VAL A 533 -8.48 10.61 -7.26
N SER A 534 -9.76 10.55 -6.89
CA SER A 534 -10.65 11.69 -7.06
C SER A 534 -10.36 12.79 -6.02
N LYS A 535 -10.73 14.04 -6.34
CA LYS A 535 -10.59 15.15 -5.37
C LYS A 535 -11.31 14.89 -4.05
N LYS A 536 -12.48 14.24 -4.11
CA LYS A 536 -13.29 13.89 -2.94
C LYS A 536 -12.59 12.86 -2.05
N ILE A 537 -12.09 11.78 -2.65
CA ILE A 537 -11.37 10.73 -1.90
C ILE A 537 -10.14 11.32 -1.19
N LEU A 538 -9.40 12.20 -1.88
CA LEU A 538 -8.23 12.84 -1.29
C LEU A 538 -8.61 13.82 -0.16
N GLU A 539 -9.69 14.60 -0.31
CA GLU A 539 -10.20 15.45 0.76
C GLU A 539 -10.55 14.65 2.02
N GLU A 540 -11.29 13.55 1.86
CA GLU A 540 -11.67 12.66 2.96
C GLU A 540 -10.44 12.11 3.69
N VAL A 541 -9.43 11.62 2.94
CA VAL A 541 -8.17 11.12 3.52
C VAL A 541 -7.43 12.23 4.29
N VAL A 542 -7.35 13.45 3.75
CA VAL A 542 -6.69 14.57 4.42
C VAL A 542 -7.43 14.93 5.71
N HIS A 543 -8.76 14.99 5.69
CA HIS A 543 -9.56 15.27 6.89
C HIS A 543 -9.44 14.18 7.95
N GLU A 544 -9.40 12.90 7.56
CA GLU A 544 -9.16 11.79 8.49
C GLU A 544 -7.79 11.93 9.18
N LEU A 545 -6.75 12.29 8.44
CA LEU A 545 -5.41 12.49 9.01
C LEU A 545 -5.35 13.74 9.90
N MET A 546 -6.04 14.82 9.52
CA MET A 546 -6.19 16.00 10.39
C MET A 546 -7.01 15.71 11.65
N ALA A 547 -7.94 14.75 11.63
CA ALA A 547 -8.67 14.34 12.83
C ALA A 547 -7.77 13.59 13.82
N VAL A 548 -6.74 12.90 13.33
CA VAL A 548 -5.70 12.26 14.15
C VAL A 548 -4.70 13.31 14.67
N ASP A 549 -4.23 14.18 13.79
CA ASP A 549 -3.28 15.25 14.12
C ASP A 549 -3.79 16.61 13.63
N TYR A 550 -4.57 17.27 14.47
CA TYR A 550 -5.15 18.58 14.16
C TYR A 550 -4.07 19.65 13.95
N SER A 551 -2.87 19.45 14.50
CA SER A 551 -1.76 20.39 14.47
C SER A 551 -0.89 20.31 13.21
N ILE A 552 -1.13 19.34 12.33
CA ILE A 552 -0.24 18.99 11.21
C ILE A 552 0.06 20.15 10.23
N PHE A 553 -0.90 21.07 10.07
CA PHE A 553 -0.78 22.26 9.22
C PHE A 553 -0.72 23.57 10.01
N HIS A 554 -0.74 23.51 11.34
CA HIS A 554 -0.69 24.69 12.20
C HIS A 554 0.75 25.15 12.38
N ARG A 555 0.94 26.46 12.26
CA ARG A 555 2.23 27.10 12.55
C ARG A 555 2.04 28.53 13.02
N GLU A 556 3.05 29.00 13.74
CA GLU A 556 3.09 30.34 14.28
C GLU A 556 3.39 31.37 13.18
N VAL A 557 2.51 32.36 13.05
CA VAL A 557 2.63 33.46 12.10
C VAL A 557 2.41 34.79 12.82
N ILE A 558 3.03 35.86 12.29
CA ILE A 558 2.87 37.22 12.84
C ILE A 558 1.62 37.85 12.21
N TYR A 559 0.61 38.09 13.03
CA TYR A 559 -0.61 38.77 12.65
C TYR A 559 -0.52 40.27 12.93
N ASN A 560 -0.84 41.06 11.90
CA ASN A 560 -0.92 42.51 11.99
C ASN A 560 -2.32 42.95 11.53
N ASN A 561 -3.05 43.66 12.38
CA ASN A 561 -4.32 44.28 12.07
C ASN A 561 -4.35 45.71 12.62
N ASN A 562 -3.97 46.66 11.78
CA ASN A 562 -3.91 48.08 12.13
C ASN A 562 -5.29 48.66 12.50
N GLU A 563 -6.38 48.12 11.97
CA GLU A 563 -7.75 48.58 12.26
C GLU A 563 -8.19 48.18 13.67
N LEU A 564 -7.74 47.00 14.14
CA LEU A 564 -7.95 46.52 15.52
C LEU A 564 -6.83 46.95 16.48
N GLY A 565 -5.87 47.77 16.03
CA GLY A 565 -4.71 48.19 16.83
C GLY A 565 -3.69 47.08 17.13
N ILE A 566 -3.80 45.92 16.47
CA ILE A 566 -2.88 44.79 16.62
C ILE A 566 -1.68 45.03 15.71
N THR A 567 -0.54 45.36 16.29
CA THR A 567 0.65 45.72 15.50
C THR A 567 1.51 44.54 15.12
N LYS A 568 1.75 43.59 16.05
CA LYS A 568 2.47 42.31 15.84
C LYS A 568 2.10 41.32 16.95
N GLU A 569 1.21 40.38 16.66
CA GLU A 569 0.90 39.28 17.58
C GLU A 569 1.19 37.93 16.94
N PHE A 570 1.70 36.99 17.73
CA PHE A 570 1.92 35.63 17.26
C PHE A 570 0.64 34.82 17.38
N ILE A 571 0.16 34.29 16.25
CA ILE A 571 -1.03 33.43 16.21
C ILE A 571 -0.68 32.08 15.58
N GLN A 572 -1.41 31.05 16.00
CA GLN A 572 -1.41 29.76 15.30
C GLN A 572 -2.38 29.83 14.12
N LYS A 573 -1.86 29.67 12.91
CA LYS A 573 -2.64 29.65 11.67
C LYS A 573 -2.53 28.28 11.02
N CYS A 574 -3.67 27.67 10.69
CA CYS A 574 -3.72 26.48 9.87
C CYS A 574 -3.51 26.88 8.40
N VAL A 575 -2.44 26.39 7.77
CA VAL A 575 -2.17 26.62 6.34
C VAL A 575 -2.00 25.27 5.65
N ILE A 576 -3.06 24.83 4.98
CA ILE A 576 -3.11 23.56 4.26
C ILE A 576 -2.27 23.68 2.97
N PRO A 577 -1.39 22.72 2.64
CA PRO A 577 -0.60 22.73 1.41
C PRO A 577 -1.46 22.48 0.17
N ASP A 578 -1.00 22.93 -1.00
CA ASP A 578 -1.60 22.61 -2.28
C ASP A 578 -1.34 21.13 -2.64
N PHE A 579 -2.42 20.37 -2.86
CA PHE A 579 -2.36 18.99 -3.34
C PHE A 579 -2.53 18.95 -4.86
N ILE A 580 -1.56 18.34 -5.55
CA ILE A 580 -1.49 18.34 -7.02
C ILE A 580 -1.54 16.91 -7.53
N LEU A 581 -2.61 16.57 -8.28
CA LEU A 581 -2.77 15.26 -8.91
C LEU A 581 -2.15 15.27 -10.31
N VAL A 582 -0.97 14.68 -10.47
CA VAL A 582 -0.25 14.63 -11.76
C VAL A 582 -0.63 13.40 -12.59
N PRO A 583 -0.51 13.46 -13.94
CA PRO A 583 -0.79 12.33 -14.85
C PRO A 583 0.25 11.21 -14.68
N SER A 584 0.19 10.53 -13.55
CA SER A 584 1.11 9.48 -13.12
C SER A 584 0.33 8.35 -12.45
N ILE A 585 0.95 7.18 -12.50
CA ILE A 585 0.46 5.95 -11.88
C ILE A 585 1.60 5.37 -11.04
N GLY A 586 1.36 5.15 -9.74
CA GLY A 586 2.44 4.74 -8.85
C GLY A 586 2.10 4.73 -7.37
N THR A 587 3.13 4.48 -6.57
CA THR A 587 3.02 4.15 -5.13
C THR A 587 3.59 5.22 -4.21
N LYS A 588 3.97 6.39 -4.74
CA LYS A 588 4.61 7.45 -3.95
C LYS A 588 3.88 8.78 -4.05
N VAL A 589 3.75 9.43 -2.90
CA VAL A 589 3.35 10.83 -2.79
C VAL A 589 4.60 11.65 -2.45
N MET A 590 4.79 12.75 -3.15
CA MET A 590 5.96 13.60 -3.02
C MET A 590 5.61 14.87 -2.26
N MET A 591 6.19 15.05 -1.08
CA MET A 591 6.24 16.37 -0.45
C MET A 591 7.32 17.17 -1.18
N TRP A 592 6.90 18.10 -2.05
CA TRP A 592 7.82 18.82 -2.95
C TRP A 592 8.46 20.03 -2.27
N GLN A 593 7.66 20.81 -1.56
CA GLN A 593 8.14 21.98 -0.80
C GLN A 593 7.21 22.26 0.38
N ASP A 594 7.79 22.66 1.50
CA ASP A 594 7.09 22.98 2.74
C ASP A 594 6.49 24.39 2.72
N LEU A 595 7.14 25.33 2.02
CA LEU A 595 6.71 26.72 1.84
C LEU A 595 6.85 27.16 0.37
N SER A 596 5.83 27.78 -0.22
CA SER A 596 5.93 28.32 -1.59
C SER A 596 6.71 29.63 -1.66
N ILE A 597 6.88 30.32 -0.54
CA ILE A 597 7.71 31.52 -0.40
C ILE A 597 8.74 31.23 0.70
N HIS A 598 10.00 31.07 0.33
CA HIS A 598 11.07 30.73 1.28
C HIS A 598 11.72 31.93 1.96
N ARG A 599 11.57 33.14 1.40
CA ARG A 599 12.24 34.35 1.88
C ARG A 599 11.31 35.55 1.79
N GLY A 600 11.34 36.40 2.82
CA GLY A 600 10.57 37.65 2.87
C GLY A 600 9.26 37.54 3.66
N ALA A 601 8.50 38.64 3.64
CA ALA A 601 7.22 38.73 4.34
C ALA A 601 6.20 37.72 3.76
N GLY A 602 5.40 37.10 4.64
CA GLY A 602 4.41 36.10 4.23
C GLY A 602 4.97 34.70 3.96
N SER A 603 6.28 34.47 4.10
CA SER A 603 6.91 33.15 3.91
C SER A 603 6.25 32.06 4.78
N LYS A 604 6.12 32.30 6.09
CA LYS A 604 5.46 31.38 7.04
C LYS A 604 3.96 31.21 6.79
N GLU A 605 3.34 32.10 6.01
CA GLU A 605 1.92 32.03 5.64
C GLU A 605 1.68 31.34 4.30
N SER A 606 2.75 31.06 3.54
CA SER A 606 2.67 30.51 2.19
C SER A 606 2.41 28.99 2.19
N PRO A 607 1.50 28.46 1.37
CA PRO A 607 1.22 27.02 1.35
C PRO A 607 2.43 26.24 0.81
N GLY A 608 2.62 25.01 1.28
CA GLY A 608 3.53 24.05 0.65
C GLY A 608 2.89 23.32 -0.52
N ARG A 609 3.57 22.33 -1.11
CA ARG A 609 3.08 21.53 -2.24
C ARG A 609 3.32 20.06 -2.04
N ILE A 610 2.26 19.29 -2.20
CA ILE A 610 2.29 17.82 -2.13
C ILE A 610 1.74 17.29 -3.45
N VAL A 611 2.51 16.43 -4.10
CA VAL A 611 2.22 15.93 -5.45
C VAL A 611 1.93 14.44 -5.40
N LEU A 612 0.82 14.03 -6.01
CA LEU A 612 0.31 12.66 -5.97
C LEU A 612 0.06 12.15 -7.39
N PRO A 613 0.21 10.84 -7.63
CA PRO A 613 -0.25 10.24 -8.88
C PRO A 613 -1.79 10.29 -8.93
N ILE A 614 -2.36 10.58 -10.11
CA ILE A 614 -3.80 10.47 -10.33
C ILE A 614 -4.30 9.02 -10.20
N PHE A 615 -3.41 8.04 -10.38
CA PHE A 615 -3.64 6.63 -10.12
C PHE A 615 -2.70 6.09 -9.02
N ALA A 616 -3.18 5.98 -7.78
CA ALA A 616 -2.42 5.44 -6.66
C ALA A 616 -2.45 3.90 -6.67
N GLN A 617 -1.27 3.28 -6.65
CA GLN A 617 -1.09 1.82 -6.65
C GLN A 617 -0.78 1.29 -5.23
N GLY A 618 -1.61 1.64 -4.26
CA GLY A 618 -1.44 1.24 -2.87
C GLY A 618 -2.52 1.83 -1.96
N ASP A 619 -2.35 1.70 -0.65
CA ASP A 619 -3.23 2.38 0.31
C ASP A 619 -2.97 3.89 0.29
N LEU A 620 -3.94 4.65 -0.22
CA LEU A 620 -3.83 6.10 -0.35
C LEU A 620 -3.65 6.79 1.00
N LYS A 621 -4.30 6.30 2.07
CA LYS A 621 -4.21 6.90 3.40
C LYS A 621 -2.79 6.83 3.96
N THR A 622 -2.16 5.66 3.88
CA THR A 622 -0.76 5.46 4.26
C THR A 622 0.17 6.33 3.40
N MET A 623 -0.04 6.36 2.09
CA MET A 623 0.77 7.17 1.17
C MET A 623 0.72 8.68 1.50
N VAL A 624 -0.47 9.20 1.82
CA VAL A 624 -0.64 10.60 2.23
C VAL A 624 -0.07 10.83 3.63
N ALA A 625 -0.27 9.91 4.58
CA ALA A 625 0.27 10.01 5.93
C ALA A 625 1.80 10.15 5.94
N ASP A 626 2.51 9.33 5.16
CA ASP A 626 3.97 9.42 4.99
C ASP A 626 4.41 10.80 4.50
N ALA A 627 3.69 11.34 3.50
CA ALA A 627 4.00 12.66 2.95
C ALA A 627 3.71 13.79 3.93
N LEU A 628 2.62 13.69 4.71
CA LEU A 628 2.29 14.68 5.74
C LEU A 628 3.25 14.62 6.93
N ALA A 629 3.75 13.44 7.29
CA ALA A 629 4.81 13.30 8.29
C ALA A 629 6.10 13.99 7.83
N ALA A 630 6.53 13.75 6.59
CA ALA A 630 7.67 14.42 5.99
C ALA A 630 7.45 15.95 5.89
N PHE A 631 6.24 16.37 5.52
CA PHE A 631 5.86 17.78 5.47
C PHE A 631 5.98 18.45 6.84
N ARG A 632 5.41 17.85 7.89
CA ARG A 632 5.47 18.37 9.26
C ARG A 632 6.91 18.49 9.74
N TRP A 633 7.74 17.49 9.44
CA TRP A 633 9.16 17.50 9.77
C TRP A 633 9.92 18.65 9.10
N GLU A 634 9.81 18.77 7.78
CA GLU A 634 10.51 19.83 7.02
C GLU A 634 9.99 21.22 7.38
N LEU A 635 8.67 21.38 7.50
CA LEU A 635 8.05 22.63 7.91
C LEU A 635 8.55 23.08 9.29
N THR A 636 8.67 22.16 10.25
CA THR A 636 9.18 22.49 11.60
C THR A 636 10.60 23.05 11.51
N LYS A 637 11.48 22.42 10.70
CA LYS A 637 12.84 22.92 10.49
C LYS A 637 12.85 24.31 9.87
N SER A 638 12.02 24.56 8.85
CA SER A 638 11.95 25.87 8.20
C SER A 638 11.40 26.97 9.12
N ILE A 639 10.44 26.65 9.98
CA ILE A 639 9.84 27.62 10.92
C ILE A 639 10.82 27.99 12.04
N LEU A 640 11.54 27.01 12.59
CA LEU A 640 12.52 27.19 13.67
C LEU A 640 13.88 27.70 13.15
N GLY A 641 14.17 27.56 11.87
CA GLY A 641 15.41 28.03 11.26
C GLY A 641 16.62 27.37 11.92
N ALA A 642 17.58 28.16 12.40
CA ALA A 642 18.79 27.64 13.05
C ALA A 642 18.55 26.90 14.37
N GLU A 643 17.38 27.08 15.00
CA GLU A 643 17.05 26.48 16.30
C GLU A 643 16.28 25.16 16.17
N TRP A 644 16.18 24.58 14.97
CA TRP A 644 15.39 23.37 14.72
C TRP A 644 15.82 22.15 15.56
N ASN A 645 17.09 22.10 15.95
CA ASN A 645 17.68 21.03 16.78
C ASN A 645 17.90 21.46 18.24
N ASN A 646 17.36 22.61 18.65
CA ASN A 646 17.47 23.09 20.01
C ASN A 646 16.47 22.35 20.91
N VAL A 647 16.97 21.44 21.75
CA VAL A 647 16.18 20.66 22.71
C VAL A 647 15.43 21.55 23.72
N GLY A 648 15.87 22.80 23.92
CA GLY A 648 15.17 23.77 24.77
C GLY A 648 13.82 24.26 24.20
N ASN A 649 13.57 24.08 22.90
CA ASN A 649 12.33 24.46 22.22
C ASN A 649 11.52 23.19 21.85
N PRO A 650 10.47 22.83 22.60
CA PRO A 650 9.69 21.62 22.36
C PRO A 650 9.14 21.57 20.93
N SER A 651 9.53 20.55 20.18
CA SER A 651 9.13 20.34 18.79
C SER A 651 9.44 18.90 18.39
N ILE A 652 8.81 18.40 17.31
CA ILE A 652 9.07 17.04 16.81
C ILE A 652 10.55 16.82 16.44
N THR A 653 11.23 17.88 15.98
CA THR A 653 12.65 17.82 15.64
C THR A 653 13.54 17.87 16.89
N ALA A 654 13.13 18.59 17.93
CA ALA A 654 13.79 18.57 19.23
C ALA A 654 13.67 17.19 19.90
N ASP A 655 12.47 16.60 19.93
CA ASP A 655 12.22 15.28 20.49
C ASP A 655 13.06 14.19 19.78
N TYR A 656 13.20 14.30 18.46
CA TYR A 656 14.08 13.41 17.69
C TYR A 656 15.57 13.67 17.95
N THR A 657 15.97 14.91 18.23
CA THR A 657 17.38 15.24 18.53
C THR A 657 17.78 14.80 19.93
N ASP A 658 16.84 14.78 20.87
CA ASP A 658 17.05 14.31 22.25
C ASP A 658 17.09 12.77 22.35
N TYR A 659 16.37 12.07 21.46
CA TYR A 659 16.38 10.61 21.30
C TYR A 659 17.71 10.08 20.73
#